data_AF-A0A7C4Z2X7-F1
#
_entry.id   AF-A0A7C4Z2X7-F1
#
_cell.length_a   1.000
_cell.length_b   1.000
_cell.length_c   1.000
_cell.angle_alpha   90.00
_cell.angle_beta   90.00
_cell.angle_gamma   90.00
#
_symmetry.space_group_name_H-M   'P 1'
#
loop_
_entity.id
_entity.type
_entity.pdbx_description
1 polymer ?
#
loop_
_entity_poly.entity_id
_entity_poly.type
_entity_poly.pdbx_seq_one_letter_code
_entity_poly.pdbx_strand_id
1 'polypeptide(L)'
;QIATPDYDIVAGLCYALARNFKSNIAKGKDVEKPVAFVGGVAANKGMIRAIKDVFSLLDDELVIPEHFASMGAIGAVFAVHDNPSLKQKFKGFDELEEYLAKEEEVEGEEKLTISDENLHVSYYIKPISEKVEAYLGVDVGSISTNLVIIDRDKNVLAKRYLMTEGRPLEAVKRGLKEIGEEIGDKVIIVGAGTTGSGRYLTADFIGADIVRNEITAQAEAAINIDPEVDTIFEIGGQDSKYISIDKGVIVDFEMNKACAAGTGSFLEEQAERLGISIKEEFGKLALQSKKPVKMGERCTVFIESDLVHHQQRGAKTEDLVSGLSYSIVKNYLNRVVGDRRVGERIFFQGGTAFNKGVIAAFEKVLNKPIKVPPHHDVTGAIGVAILAMKERTWEKSSFKGFDLSKRNYEIETFECKGCENLCEIRKVTVEGESPLYYGSRCEKYDVVRRTKKAESKDYFKIREHLLLNSYERKVDGEPIGVPMILYNHEFFPFWNAFLSELGFRVVTSDPTNKKIIREGVENVIVESCFPVKLAHGHVLNLIDKGLKTIFLPSVINIKSPSKIVSNTFVCPYAQSFPYTVKGSIDFSEKGVKVLSPVVYFGQGEELTLRNLCDFGKRIKRSKGEIKKAYEIAKEVQSEFYKKCLEAGREYLTSIKKGQKGMVIIGRPYNSFDPGANLNIHKKLMDLGVFPIPYDMLPIMEGAEEDEDLKDMYWGYGQKILRAAKFVKANPNLFAIYITNFGCGPDSFITHFFKKIIAGKPYLQLEIDEHSADAGIITRLEAFLDSIRNAKKEEIPIKRSFRFFEKDGIRKIFIPHMCDHAYPFASAFKACGIDAEVMETSNEDTVNIGRRFTSGRECYPCILTTGDMVRTAMREDFDRKRSAFFMPSGGGPCRFGQYNRFHRLVLDELGFEDVPIYSPNQDHRFYEEIGIIGEKFKRLGWKAIVSVDLMTKMLHDIRPREIYPGTTEKVYRESLTKVCRSIERGATDFLDVLKEVVNAFLSVPVRKEERPIVGIVGEIYIRQNAFSNSDIIRRVEEQGGVVWLAPITEWVSYINYMGKKKALRLRTYSNLFTILLTEYFQKKDEHEMERLFEEYISYGREPSVKSILKKASPYIHESFEGEAILTVGKAIDFIDKGVSGIINAMPFTCMPGTVSSAIMRLIQKNYNVPVLNIAFDGQGLSNINTRIEAFMYQVKEHFEAKRAKKKQ
;
A
#
# COMPACT_ATOMS: atom_id res chain seq x y z
N GLN A 1 -29.02 10.65 28.68
CA GLN A 1 -28.64 10.18 27.34
C GLN A 1 -28.11 11.37 26.57
N ILE A 2 -26.80 11.49 26.33
CA ILE A 2 -26.31 12.30 25.21
C ILE A 2 -25.10 11.55 24.64
N ALA A 3 -25.32 10.82 23.54
CA ALA A 3 -24.25 10.62 22.55
C ALA A 3 -23.67 11.99 22.21
N THR A 4 -22.36 12.11 21.92
CA THR A 4 -21.71 13.39 21.57
C THR A 4 -22.70 14.32 20.86
N PRO A 5 -23.06 15.49 21.44
CA PRO A 5 -24.14 16.30 20.92
C PRO A 5 -23.95 16.59 19.43
N ASP A 6 -25.04 16.62 18.64
CA ASP A 6 -24.94 16.79 17.19
C ASP A 6 -24.11 18.03 16.80
N TYR A 7 -24.18 19.11 17.59
CA TYR A 7 -23.36 20.30 17.37
C TYR A 7 -21.86 20.06 17.60
N ASP A 8 -21.48 19.20 18.55
CA ASP A 8 -20.08 18.80 18.77
C ASP A 8 -19.59 17.85 17.67
N ILE A 9 -20.48 16.97 17.16
CA ILE A 9 -20.19 16.14 15.98
C ILE A 9 -19.96 17.04 14.76
N VAL A 10 -20.87 17.97 14.48
CA VAL A 10 -20.79 18.89 13.33
C VAL A 10 -19.57 19.81 13.44
N ALA A 11 -19.27 20.36 14.63
CA ALA A 11 -18.05 21.11 14.86
C ALA A 11 -16.82 20.22 14.62
N GLY A 12 -16.82 19.00 15.16
CA GLY A 12 -15.79 17.99 14.93
C GLY A 12 -15.56 17.71 13.45
N LEU A 13 -16.62 17.59 12.65
CA LEU A 13 -16.56 17.43 11.18
C LEU A 13 -15.94 18.64 10.50
N CYS A 14 -16.29 19.86 10.92
CA CYS A 14 -15.68 21.09 10.37
C CYS A 14 -14.17 21.13 10.63
N TYR A 15 -13.74 20.85 11.88
CA TYR A 15 -12.32 20.77 12.22
C TYR A 15 -11.62 19.60 11.52
N ALA A 16 -12.30 18.46 11.36
CA ALA A 16 -11.75 17.32 10.64
C ALA A 16 -11.51 17.67 9.16
N LEU A 17 -12.47 18.32 8.49
CA LEU A 17 -12.33 18.76 7.10
C LEU A 17 -11.22 19.80 6.95
N ALA A 18 -11.16 20.81 7.84
CA ALA A 18 -10.10 21.81 7.82
C ALA A 18 -8.70 21.20 8.05
N ARG A 19 -8.57 20.27 9.01
CA ARG A 19 -7.32 19.53 9.24
C ARG A 19 -6.96 18.64 8.06
N ASN A 20 -7.94 17.96 7.45
CA ASN A 20 -7.73 17.12 6.27
C ASN A 20 -7.26 17.96 5.08
N PHE A 21 -7.87 19.13 4.86
CA PHE A 21 -7.42 20.08 3.84
C PHE A 21 -5.98 20.52 4.09
N LYS A 22 -5.63 20.85 5.35
CA LYS A 22 -4.25 21.18 5.74
C LYS A 22 -3.28 20.02 5.52
N SER A 23 -3.67 18.80 5.89
CA SER A 23 -2.80 17.62 5.84
C SER A 23 -2.70 16.97 4.46
N ASN A 24 -3.62 17.25 3.53
CA ASN A 24 -3.65 16.62 2.21
C ASN A 24 -3.43 17.60 1.05
N ILE A 25 -4.00 18.82 1.10
CA ILE A 25 -3.93 19.79 -0.01
C ILE A 25 -2.88 20.87 0.25
N ALA A 26 -2.87 21.43 1.47
CA ALA A 26 -1.84 22.37 1.93
C ALA A 26 -0.62 21.65 2.55
N LYS A 27 -0.56 20.31 2.43
CA LYS A 27 0.48 19.44 2.98
C LYS A 27 1.86 19.92 2.55
N GLY A 28 2.66 20.38 3.51
CA GLY A 28 3.98 20.92 3.19
C GLY A 28 3.93 22.13 2.25
N LYS A 29 2.97 23.04 2.43
CA LYS A 29 3.03 24.36 1.80
C LYS A 29 3.09 25.41 2.90
N ASP A 30 3.94 26.39 2.68
CA ASP A 30 4.00 27.56 3.55
C ASP A 30 2.85 28.48 3.12
N VAL A 31 1.84 28.61 3.98
CA VAL A 31 0.67 29.45 3.70
C VAL A 31 1.01 30.88 4.07
N GLU A 32 1.29 31.69 3.05
CA GLU A 32 1.55 33.11 3.21
C GLU A 32 0.26 33.89 3.48
N LYS A 33 0.38 34.97 4.25
CA LYS A 33 -0.75 35.81 4.69
C LYS A 33 -0.75 37.13 3.90
N PRO A 34 -1.91 37.69 3.55
CA PRO A 34 -3.27 37.24 3.91
C PRO A 34 -3.75 36.04 3.08
N VAL A 35 -4.67 35.25 3.65
CA VAL A 35 -5.24 34.03 3.06
C VAL A 35 -6.67 34.31 2.58
N ALA A 36 -6.97 34.00 1.31
CA ALA A 36 -8.35 34.05 0.80
C ALA A 36 -9.01 32.66 0.86
N PHE A 37 -10.17 32.53 1.51
CA PHE A 37 -10.97 31.29 1.50
C PHE A 37 -12.18 31.45 0.59
N VAL A 38 -12.17 30.71 -0.53
CA VAL A 38 -13.11 30.85 -1.66
C VAL A 38 -13.80 29.53 -1.98
N GLY A 39 -14.92 29.59 -2.71
CA GLY A 39 -15.79 28.46 -3.04
C GLY A 39 -17.00 28.35 -2.13
N GLY A 40 -17.98 27.51 -2.49
CA GLY A 40 -19.27 27.43 -1.78
C GLY A 40 -19.16 27.07 -0.29
N VAL A 41 -18.11 26.35 0.12
CA VAL A 41 -17.88 25.98 1.53
C VAL A 41 -17.57 27.21 2.40
N ALA A 42 -17.08 28.31 1.82
CA ALA A 42 -16.85 29.57 2.54
C ALA A 42 -18.15 30.19 3.08
N ALA A 43 -19.33 29.76 2.63
CA ALA A 43 -20.62 30.16 3.23
C ALA A 43 -20.86 29.57 4.64
N ASN A 44 -20.16 28.49 5.01
CA ASN A 44 -20.36 27.80 6.28
C ASN A 44 -19.52 28.44 7.40
N LYS A 45 -20.18 29.09 8.37
CA LYS A 45 -19.53 29.77 9.51
C LYS A 45 -18.67 28.83 10.37
N GLY A 46 -19.09 27.58 10.55
CA GLY A 46 -18.31 26.56 11.27
C GLY A 46 -17.00 26.23 10.55
N MET A 47 -17.05 26.13 9.22
CA MET A 47 -15.84 25.94 8.40
C MET A 47 -14.92 27.16 8.40
N ILE A 48 -15.44 28.38 8.33
CA ILE A 48 -14.63 29.61 8.46
C ILE A 48 -13.86 29.58 9.78
N ARG A 49 -14.55 29.28 10.89
CA ARG A 49 -13.92 29.18 12.21
C ARG A 49 -12.87 28.07 12.26
N ALA A 50 -13.18 26.90 11.73
CA ALA A 50 -12.26 25.76 11.70
C ALA A 50 -11.00 26.06 10.88
N ILE A 51 -11.12 26.67 9.69
CA ILE A 51 -9.97 27.09 8.87
C ILE A 51 -9.12 28.11 9.63
N LYS A 52 -9.76 29.12 10.24
CA LYS A 52 -9.06 30.13 11.04
C LYS A 52 -8.24 29.49 12.16
N ASP A 53 -8.84 28.60 12.95
CA ASP A 53 -8.18 27.95 14.08
C ASP A 53 -7.07 26.97 13.62
N VAL A 54 -7.34 26.13 12.60
CA VAL A 54 -6.42 25.11 12.10
C VAL A 54 -5.18 25.70 11.42
N PHE A 55 -5.34 26.84 10.73
CA PHE A 55 -4.23 27.58 10.12
C PHE A 55 -3.68 28.69 11.04
N SER A 56 -4.24 28.86 12.24
CA SER A 56 -3.81 29.86 13.23
C SER A 56 -3.78 31.28 12.65
N LEU A 57 -4.88 31.65 11.97
CA LEU A 57 -5.07 32.95 11.33
C LEU A 57 -5.77 33.93 12.28
N LEU A 58 -5.38 35.20 12.24
CA LEU A 58 -6.09 36.32 12.86
C LEU A 58 -7.30 36.76 12.01
N ASP A 59 -8.18 37.61 12.54
CA ASP A 59 -9.39 38.06 11.82
C ASP A 59 -9.08 38.89 10.56
N ASP A 60 -7.98 39.63 10.58
CA ASP A 60 -7.50 40.44 9.45
C ASP A 60 -6.65 39.64 8.45
N GLU A 61 -6.25 38.42 8.81
CA GLU A 61 -5.42 37.54 7.98
C GLU A 61 -6.24 36.58 7.10
N LEU A 62 -7.54 36.40 7.38
CA LEU A 62 -8.45 35.55 6.59
C LEU A 62 -9.48 36.40 5.85
N VAL A 63 -9.37 36.44 4.52
CA VAL A 63 -10.27 37.16 3.63
C VAL A 63 -11.32 36.22 3.06
N ILE A 64 -12.60 36.55 3.25
CA ILE A 64 -13.72 35.89 2.57
C ILE A 64 -14.26 36.88 1.52
N PRO A 65 -14.01 36.68 0.21
CA PRO A 65 -14.52 37.57 -0.82
C PRO A 65 -16.06 37.58 -0.85
N GLU A 66 -16.67 38.72 -1.16
CA GLU A 66 -18.13 38.86 -1.23
C GLU A 66 -18.77 37.84 -2.19
N HIS A 67 -18.13 37.60 -3.33
CA HIS A 67 -18.59 36.64 -4.34
C HIS A 67 -17.79 35.32 -4.30
N PHE A 68 -17.53 34.81 -3.09
CA PHE A 68 -16.73 33.59 -2.86
C PHE A 68 -17.15 32.40 -3.74
N ALA A 69 -18.43 32.26 -4.10
CA ALA A 69 -18.95 31.18 -4.93
C ALA A 69 -18.65 31.31 -6.43
N SER A 70 -18.26 32.50 -6.90
CA SER A 70 -18.11 32.83 -8.32
C SER A 70 -16.72 33.33 -8.70
N MET A 71 -15.75 33.26 -7.78
CA MET A 71 -14.39 33.79 -7.98
C MET A 71 -13.68 33.23 -9.22
N GLY A 72 -13.87 31.94 -9.55
CA GLY A 72 -13.30 31.34 -10.76
C GLY A 72 -13.84 31.96 -12.05
N ALA A 73 -15.16 32.23 -12.10
CA ALA A 73 -15.79 32.88 -13.26
C ALA A 73 -15.33 34.34 -13.40
N ILE A 74 -15.23 35.06 -12.28
CA ILE A 74 -14.69 36.43 -12.25
C ILE A 74 -13.24 36.44 -12.76
N GLY A 75 -12.41 35.50 -12.29
CA GLY A 75 -11.02 35.35 -12.75
C GLY A 75 -10.90 35.05 -14.24
N ALA A 76 -11.79 34.23 -14.80
CA ALA A 76 -11.82 33.96 -16.25
C ALA A 76 -12.13 35.23 -17.07
N VAL A 77 -13.05 36.08 -16.59
CA VAL A 77 -13.35 37.37 -17.24
C VAL A 77 -12.15 38.31 -17.17
N PHE A 78 -11.49 38.40 -16.02
CA PHE A 78 -10.26 39.21 -15.88
C PHE A 78 -9.12 38.70 -16.78
N ALA A 79 -8.93 37.37 -16.89
CA ALA A 79 -7.90 36.82 -17.77
C ALA A 79 -8.12 37.24 -19.24
N VAL A 80 -9.36 37.24 -19.73
CA VAL A 80 -9.69 37.71 -21.08
C VAL A 80 -9.55 39.23 -21.21
N HIS A 81 -9.87 39.98 -20.16
CA HIS A 81 -9.71 41.42 -20.11
C HIS A 81 -8.23 41.82 -20.22
N ASP A 82 -7.38 41.17 -19.43
CA ASP A 82 -5.94 41.43 -19.36
C ASP A 82 -5.20 40.92 -20.60
N ASN A 83 -5.66 39.79 -21.16
CA ASN A 83 -5.13 39.22 -22.39
C ASN A 83 -6.25 38.97 -23.43
N PRO A 84 -6.56 39.97 -24.28
CA PRO A 84 -7.59 39.86 -25.31
C PRO A 84 -7.39 38.72 -26.30
N SER A 85 -6.17 38.17 -26.44
CA SER A 85 -5.89 37.02 -27.30
C SER A 85 -6.56 35.72 -26.81
N LEU A 86 -6.94 35.64 -25.53
CA LEU A 86 -7.70 34.52 -24.97
C LEU A 86 -9.18 34.52 -25.40
N LYS A 87 -9.66 35.61 -26.01
CA LYS A 87 -11.04 35.71 -26.48
C LYS A 87 -11.30 34.71 -27.61
N GLN A 88 -12.10 33.70 -27.30
CA GLN A 88 -12.64 32.80 -28.32
C GLN A 88 -13.96 33.35 -28.88
N LYS A 89 -14.22 33.14 -30.18
CA LYS A 89 -15.53 33.42 -30.76
C LYS A 89 -16.51 32.32 -30.34
N PHE A 90 -17.72 32.69 -29.93
CA PHE A 90 -18.80 31.73 -29.72
C PHE A 90 -19.06 30.98 -31.04
N LYS A 91 -18.89 29.66 -31.01
CA LYS A 91 -18.99 28.81 -32.19
C LYS A 91 -20.42 28.38 -32.54
N GLY A 92 -21.42 28.80 -31.76
CA GLY A 92 -22.80 28.30 -31.87
C GLY A 92 -23.04 27.09 -30.97
N PHE A 93 -24.25 26.52 -31.05
CA PHE A 93 -24.63 25.31 -30.32
C PHE A 93 -24.45 24.03 -31.14
N ASP A 94 -24.21 24.12 -32.45
CA ASP A 94 -24.13 22.97 -33.37
C ASP A 94 -23.12 21.90 -32.90
N GLU A 95 -21.91 22.28 -32.48
CA GLU A 95 -20.91 21.33 -31.95
C GLU A 95 -21.41 20.63 -30.66
N LEU A 96 -22.17 21.35 -29.81
CA LEU A 96 -22.75 20.81 -28.58
C LEU A 96 -23.95 19.91 -28.89
N GLU A 97 -24.81 20.31 -29.82
CA GLU A 97 -25.95 19.51 -30.26
C GLU A 97 -25.47 18.22 -30.95
N GLU A 98 -24.42 18.29 -31.77
CA GLU A 98 -23.78 17.10 -32.36
C GLU A 98 -23.14 16.21 -31.28
N TYR A 99 -22.51 16.81 -30.26
CA TYR A 99 -21.96 16.06 -29.12
C TYR A 99 -23.06 15.37 -28.31
N LEU A 100 -24.17 16.06 -28.02
CA LEU A 100 -25.32 15.50 -27.30
C LEU A 100 -26.08 14.46 -28.13
N ALA A 101 -26.06 14.59 -29.47
CA ALA A 101 -26.67 13.63 -30.39
C ALA A 101 -25.79 12.40 -30.65
N LYS A 102 -24.47 12.50 -30.46
CA LYS A 102 -23.55 11.36 -30.46
C LYS A 102 -23.78 10.55 -29.20
N GLU A 103 -24.48 9.42 -29.33
CA GLU A 103 -24.29 8.32 -28.38
C GLU A 103 -22.84 7.84 -28.52
N GLU A 104 -21.95 8.31 -27.66
CA GLU A 104 -20.62 7.70 -27.56
C GLU A 104 -20.82 6.21 -27.22
N GLU A 105 -20.25 5.33 -28.04
CA GLU A 105 -20.07 3.93 -27.67
C GLU A 105 -19.05 3.83 -26.52
N VAL A 106 -19.45 4.24 -25.32
CA VAL A 106 -18.65 4.02 -24.11
C VAL A 106 -18.66 2.52 -23.83
N GLU A 107 -17.51 1.84 -23.82
CA GLU A 107 -17.44 0.44 -23.36
C GLU A 107 -18.10 0.33 -21.97
N GLY A 108 -19.14 -0.49 -21.88
CA GLY A 108 -19.87 -0.76 -20.64
C GLY A 108 -19.61 -2.18 -20.16
N GLU A 109 -19.99 -2.46 -18.92
CA GLU A 109 -20.04 -3.84 -18.43
C GLU A 109 -21.18 -4.60 -19.10
N GLU A 110 -21.22 -5.92 -18.91
CA GLU A 110 -22.35 -6.73 -19.37
C GLU A 110 -23.63 -6.42 -18.57
N LYS A 111 -24.79 -6.71 -19.16
CA LYS A 111 -26.06 -6.58 -18.45
C LYS A 111 -26.15 -7.56 -17.27
N LEU A 112 -26.62 -7.06 -16.13
CA LEU A 112 -26.92 -7.88 -14.96
C LEU A 112 -28.19 -8.71 -15.15
N THR A 113 -28.10 -9.99 -14.76
CA THR A 113 -29.21 -10.95 -14.70
C THR A 113 -29.18 -11.64 -13.34
N ILE A 114 -30.34 -11.87 -12.75
CA ILE A 114 -30.48 -12.54 -11.46
C ILE A 114 -31.18 -13.90 -11.64
N SER A 115 -30.76 -14.91 -10.89
CA SER A 115 -31.44 -16.21 -10.85
C SER A 115 -32.84 -16.15 -10.21
N ASP A 116 -33.74 -17.06 -10.62
CA ASP A 116 -35.11 -17.12 -10.11
C ASP A 116 -35.17 -17.40 -8.59
N GLU A 117 -34.26 -18.25 -8.07
CA GLU A 117 -34.16 -18.56 -6.63
C GLU A 117 -33.87 -17.29 -5.81
N ASN A 118 -32.95 -16.44 -6.28
CA ASN A 118 -32.58 -15.20 -5.60
C ASN A 118 -33.54 -14.04 -5.88
N LEU A 119 -34.38 -14.13 -6.91
CA LEU A 119 -35.43 -13.15 -7.15
C LEU A 119 -36.49 -13.18 -6.03
N HIS A 120 -36.71 -14.36 -5.44
CA HIS A 120 -37.70 -14.63 -4.40
C HIS A 120 -37.13 -15.50 -3.25
N VAL A 121 -36.34 -14.89 -2.35
CA VAL A 121 -35.85 -15.56 -1.15
C VAL A 121 -37.00 -15.77 -0.14
N SER A 122 -37.44 -17.02 0.04
CA SER A 122 -38.49 -17.36 1.01
C SER A 122 -37.90 -17.63 2.41
N TYR A 123 -38.65 -17.28 3.45
CA TYR A 123 -38.31 -17.61 4.84
C TYR A 123 -39.57 -17.99 5.63
N TYR A 124 -39.39 -18.74 6.73
CA TYR A 124 -40.47 -19.25 7.56
C TYR A 124 -40.25 -18.84 9.02
N ILE A 125 -41.25 -18.23 9.63
CA ILE A 125 -41.30 -17.99 11.08
C ILE A 125 -42.31 -18.98 11.65
N LYS A 126 -41.87 -19.84 12.57
CA LYS A 126 -42.71 -20.88 13.16
C LYS A 126 -43.71 -20.23 14.15
N PRO A 127 -45.03 -20.31 13.89
CA PRO A 127 -46.02 -19.82 14.83
C PRO A 127 -46.02 -20.69 16.09
N ILE A 128 -46.24 -20.05 17.24
CA ILE A 128 -46.31 -20.74 18.54
C ILE A 128 -47.66 -20.52 19.22
N SER A 129 -48.29 -21.62 19.59
CA SER A 129 -49.55 -21.69 20.35
C SER A 129 -49.33 -22.04 21.82
N GLU A 130 -48.30 -22.83 22.13
CA GLU A 130 -47.97 -23.29 23.48
C GLU A 130 -46.65 -22.70 23.96
N LYS A 131 -46.40 -22.80 25.27
CA LYS A 131 -45.19 -22.25 25.89
C LYS A 131 -43.99 -23.14 25.58
N VAL A 132 -42.97 -22.59 24.91
CA VAL A 132 -41.80 -23.34 24.45
C VAL A 132 -40.51 -22.83 25.09
N GLU A 133 -39.56 -23.75 25.33
CA GLU A 133 -38.19 -23.33 25.65
C GLU A 133 -37.50 -22.77 24.41
N ALA A 134 -36.81 -21.65 24.60
CA ALA A 134 -36.20 -20.92 23.50
C ALA A 134 -34.85 -20.30 23.90
N TYR A 135 -34.10 -19.87 22.89
CA TYR A 135 -32.81 -19.21 23.03
C TYR A 135 -32.86 -17.83 22.37
N LEU A 136 -32.29 -16.84 23.04
CA LEU A 136 -32.18 -15.47 22.54
C LEU A 136 -30.81 -15.24 21.94
N GLY A 137 -30.77 -14.75 20.71
CA GLY A 137 -29.57 -14.22 20.08
C GLY A 137 -29.70 -12.73 19.84
N VAL A 138 -28.67 -11.96 20.22
CA VAL A 138 -28.60 -10.52 19.96
C VAL A 138 -27.30 -10.19 19.26
N ASP A 139 -27.38 -9.64 18.06
CA ASP A 139 -26.24 -9.21 17.27
C ASP A 139 -26.27 -7.68 17.13
N VAL A 140 -25.28 -7.03 17.76
CA VAL A 140 -25.20 -5.56 17.79
C VAL A 140 -24.07 -5.10 16.88
N GLY A 141 -24.43 -4.83 15.64
CA GLY A 141 -23.58 -4.19 14.64
C GLY A 141 -23.52 -2.67 14.81
N SER A 142 -22.67 -2.04 14.00
CA SER A 142 -22.50 -0.58 14.02
C SER A 142 -23.66 0.17 13.35
N ILE A 143 -24.28 -0.44 12.34
CA ILE A 143 -25.45 0.12 11.62
C ILE A 143 -26.76 -0.50 12.08
N SER A 144 -26.79 -1.81 12.32
CA SER A 144 -28.00 -2.55 12.69
C SER A 144 -27.85 -3.33 13.98
N THR A 145 -28.96 -3.52 14.67
CA THR A 145 -29.13 -4.35 15.86
C THR A 145 -30.20 -5.40 15.56
N ASN A 146 -29.81 -6.66 15.68
CA ASN A 146 -30.61 -7.81 15.29
C ASN A 146 -30.94 -8.67 16.51
N LEU A 147 -32.20 -9.03 16.70
CA LEU A 147 -32.65 -9.92 17.77
C LEU A 147 -33.40 -11.10 17.18
N VAL A 148 -33.11 -12.30 17.67
CA VAL A 148 -33.76 -13.54 17.21
C VAL A 148 -34.08 -14.44 18.40
N ILE A 149 -35.25 -15.06 18.38
CA ILE A 149 -35.63 -16.15 19.27
C ILE A 149 -35.71 -17.45 18.46
N ILE A 150 -35.01 -18.50 18.89
CA ILE A 150 -35.08 -19.84 18.28
C ILE A 150 -35.57 -20.89 19.28
N ASP A 151 -36.25 -21.94 18.80
CA ASP A 151 -36.57 -23.13 19.60
C ASP A 151 -35.41 -24.15 19.66
N ARG A 152 -35.60 -25.25 20.38
CA ARG A 152 -34.61 -26.35 20.49
C ARG A 152 -34.31 -27.05 19.15
N ASP A 153 -35.25 -26.98 18.20
CA ASP A 153 -35.09 -27.51 16.84
C ASP A 153 -34.46 -26.48 15.89
N LYS A 154 -34.03 -25.31 16.42
CA LYS A 154 -33.39 -24.19 15.72
C LYS A 154 -34.32 -23.44 14.74
N ASN A 155 -35.63 -23.59 14.88
CA ASN A 155 -36.59 -22.80 14.11
C ASN A 155 -36.68 -21.37 14.66
N VAL A 156 -36.76 -20.38 13.78
CA VAL A 156 -36.97 -18.98 14.16
C VAL A 156 -38.42 -18.77 14.59
N LEU A 157 -38.62 -18.27 15.82
CA LEU A 157 -39.93 -17.98 16.40
C LEU A 157 -40.30 -16.49 16.26
N ALA A 158 -39.31 -15.61 16.37
CA ALA A 158 -39.44 -14.17 16.11
C ALA A 158 -38.08 -13.57 15.75
N LYS A 159 -38.09 -12.50 14.95
CA LYS A 159 -36.89 -11.70 14.63
C LYS A 159 -37.18 -10.21 14.57
N ARG A 160 -36.15 -9.39 14.81
CA ARG A 160 -36.13 -7.94 14.58
C ARG A 160 -34.81 -7.53 13.95
N TYR A 161 -34.90 -6.66 12.94
CA TYR A 161 -33.77 -5.95 12.34
C TYR A 161 -34.03 -4.46 12.55
N LEU A 162 -33.24 -3.81 13.41
CA LEU A 162 -33.43 -2.42 13.81
C LEU A 162 -32.19 -1.60 13.48
N MET A 163 -32.36 -0.32 13.12
CA MET A 163 -31.22 0.59 12.96
C MET A 163 -30.66 0.95 14.34
N THR A 164 -29.33 0.85 14.49
CA THR A 164 -28.63 1.15 15.74
C THR A 164 -28.61 2.65 16.02
N GLU A 165 -28.49 3.51 14.98
CA GLU A 165 -28.46 4.99 15.07
C GLU A 165 -27.51 5.54 16.15
N GLY A 166 -26.37 4.86 16.38
CA GLY A 166 -25.43 5.22 17.44
C GLY A 166 -25.94 4.99 18.88
N ARG A 167 -27.13 4.41 19.03
CA ARG A 167 -27.83 4.15 20.31
C ARG A 167 -28.13 2.63 20.48
N PRO A 168 -27.10 1.78 20.60
CA PRO A 168 -27.26 0.32 20.62
C PRO A 168 -28.19 -0.19 21.74
N LEU A 169 -28.10 0.39 22.95
CA LEU A 169 -28.95 -0.03 24.05
C LEU A 169 -30.43 0.30 23.82
N GLU A 170 -30.74 1.42 23.16
CA GLU A 170 -32.13 1.77 22.82
C GLU A 170 -32.68 0.83 21.75
N ALA A 171 -31.88 0.50 20.74
CA ALA A 171 -32.27 -0.48 19.72
C ALA A 171 -32.52 -1.86 20.33
N VAL A 172 -31.66 -2.32 21.24
CA VAL A 172 -31.86 -3.59 21.99
C VAL A 172 -33.12 -3.52 22.86
N LYS A 173 -33.35 -2.42 23.60
CA LYS A 173 -34.57 -2.24 24.40
C LYS A 173 -35.83 -2.29 23.55
N ARG A 174 -35.83 -1.59 22.42
CA ARG A 174 -36.94 -1.59 21.46
C ARG A 174 -37.19 -3.00 20.92
N GLY A 175 -36.14 -3.70 20.49
CA GLY A 175 -36.25 -5.08 20.01
C GLY A 175 -36.77 -6.05 21.06
N LEU A 176 -36.27 -5.98 22.29
CA LEU A 176 -36.76 -6.81 23.41
C LEU A 176 -38.21 -6.50 23.76
N LYS A 177 -38.62 -5.23 23.73
CA LYS A 177 -40.00 -4.82 23.95
C LYS A 177 -40.92 -5.40 22.85
N GLU A 178 -40.58 -5.17 21.58
CA GLU A 178 -41.39 -5.62 20.45
C GLU A 178 -41.52 -7.15 20.41
N ILE A 179 -40.44 -7.90 20.69
CA ILE A 179 -40.48 -9.37 20.75
C ILE A 179 -41.23 -9.84 22.00
N GLY A 180 -41.03 -9.17 23.14
CA GLY A 180 -41.70 -9.49 24.40
C GLY A 180 -43.21 -9.33 24.31
N GLU A 181 -43.69 -8.27 23.64
CA GLU A 181 -45.11 -8.03 23.36
C GLU A 181 -45.69 -9.06 22.37
N GLU A 182 -44.89 -9.55 21.42
CA GLU A 182 -45.33 -10.52 20.40
C GLU A 182 -45.42 -11.96 20.94
N ILE A 183 -44.38 -12.43 21.64
CA ILE A 183 -44.23 -13.84 22.03
C ILE A 183 -43.71 -14.07 23.45
N GLY A 184 -43.45 -13.03 24.25
CA GLY A 184 -42.79 -13.14 25.56
C GLY A 184 -43.47 -14.09 26.54
N ASP A 185 -44.80 -14.08 26.61
CA ASP A 185 -45.57 -14.96 27.51
C ASP A 185 -45.55 -16.44 27.07
N LYS A 186 -45.22 -16.67 25.79
CA LYS A 186 -45.19 -17.99 25.13
C LYS A 186 -43.80 -18.61 25.07
N VAL A 187 -42.76 -17.95 25.57
CA VAL A 187 -41.39 -18.49 25.54
C VAL A 187 -40.73 -18.48 26.92
N ILE A 188 -39.85 -19.45 27.14
CA ILE A 188 -38.96 -19.50 28.31
C ILE A 188 -37.53 -19.45 27.78
N ILE A 189 -36.82 -18.34 28.02
CA ILE A 189 -35.44 -18.19 27.58
C ILE A 189 -34.52 -19.02 28.49
N VAL A 190 -33.99 -20.11 27.95
CA VAL A 190 -33.09 -21.04 28.66
C VAL A 190 -31.60 -20.79 28.34
N GLY A 191 -31.33 -19.91 27.38
CA GLY A 191 -29.99 -19.38 27.11
C GLY A 191 -30.06 -18.11 26.28
N ALA A 192 -29.17 -17.16 26.55
CA ALA A 192 -29.01 -15.93 25.79
C ALA A 192 -27.56 -15.74 25.33
N GLY A 193 -27.38 -15.31 24.09
CA GLY A 193 -26.08 -15.07 23.48
C GLY A 193 -26.00 -13.70 22.81
N THR A 194 -24.84 -13.07 22.90
CA THR A 194 -24.58 -11.78 22.21
C THR A 194 -23.38 -11.85 21.29
N THR A 195 -23.50 -11.20 20.12
CA THR A 195 -22.43 -11.07 19.13
C THR A 195 -22.41 -9.67 18.50
N GLY A 196 -21.54 -9.47 17.51
CA GLY A 196 -21.30 -8.18 16.88
C GLY A 196 -20.33 -7.27 17.64
N SER A 197 -20.18 -6.04 17.16
CA SER A 197 -19.28 -5.02 17.71
C SER A 197 -19.66 -4.54 19.13
N GLY A 198 -20.96 -4.48 19.43
CA GLY A 198 -21.50 -4.06 20.74
C GLY A 198 -21.73 -5.20 21.72
N ARG A 199 -21.21 -6.40 21.45
CA ARG A 199 -21.55 -7.64 22.18
C ARG A 199 -21.32 -7.58 23.68
N TYR A 200 -20.19 -7.03 24.14
CA TYR A 200 -19.84 -7.01 25.56
C TYR A 200 -20.78 -6.10 26.37
N LEU A 201 -21.00 -4.88 25.89
CA LEU A 201 -21.96 -3.94 26.48
C LEU A 201 -23.36 -4.55 26.55
N THR A 202 -23.78 -5.20 25.47
CA THR A 202 -25.10 -5.81 25.37
C THR A 202 -25.22 -7.04 26.26
N ALA A 203 -24.16 -7.84 26.39
CA ALA A 203 -24.10 -9.01 27.24
C ALA A 203 -24.38 -8.67 28.69
N ASP A 204 -23.69 -7.65 29.21
CA ASP A 204 -23.87 -7.19 30.58
C ASP A 204 -25.27 -6.60 30.77
N PHE A 205 -25.78 -5.86 29.78
CA PHE A 205 -27.10 -5.26 29.83
C PHE A 205 -28.23 -6.30 29.88
N ILE A 206 -28.24 -7.28 28.96
CA ILE A 206 -29.32 -8.28 28.86
C ILE A 206 -29.14 -9.46 29.82
N GLY A 207 -27.95 -9.63 30.39
CA GLY A 207 -27.56 -10.84 31.12
C GLY A 207 -27.30 -12.02 30.19
N ALA A 208 -26.51 -11.83 29.14
CA ALA A 208 -26.18 -12.92 28.22
C ALA A 208 -25.34 -14.00 28.90
N ASP A 209 -25.65 -15.26 28.62
CA ASP A 209 -24.91 -16.40 29.13
C ASP A 209 -23.59 -16.55 28.39
N ILE A 210 -23.60 -16.38 27.07
CA ILE A 210 -22.39 -16.43 26.23
C ILE A 210 -22.19 -15.16 25.40
N VAL A 211 -20.91 -14.88 25.14
CA VAL A 211 -20.47 -13.81 24.25
C VAL A 211 -19.54 -14.42 23.22
N ARG A 212 -19.85 -14.26 21.93
CA ARG A 212 -19.06 -14.85 20.83
C ARG A 212 -18.82 -13.79 19.75
N ASN A 213 -17.67 -13.88 19.10
CA ASN A 213 -17.36 -13.02 17.98
C ASN A 213 -18.31 -13.31 16.79
N GLU A 214 -18.48 -12.32 15.93
CA GLU A 214 -19.46 -12.39 14.83
C GLU A 214 -19.08 -13.42 13.76
N ILE A 215 -17.80 -13.62 13.48
CA ILE A 215 -17.32 -14.61 12.50
C ILE A 215 -17.78 -16.02 12.90
N THR A 216 -17.59 -16.40 14.17
CA THR A 216 -18.04 -17.69 14.69
C THR A 216 -19.56 -17.82 14.63
N ALA A 217 -20.31 -16.76 14.99
CA ALA A 217 -21.77 -16.78 14.95
C ALA A 217 -22.29 -16.92 13.51
N GLN A 218 -21.79 -16.12 12.57
CA GLN A 218 -22.17 -16.17 11.15
C GLN A 218 -21.89 -17.54 10.53
N ALA A 219 -20.72 -18.12 10.81
CA ALA A 219 -20.37 -19.46 10.33
C ALA A 219 -21.28 -20.54 10.93
N GLU A 220 -21.58 -20.48 12.23
CA GLU A 220 -22.47 -21.45 12.88
C GLU A 220 -23.88 -21.43 12.27
N ALA A 221 -24.43 -20.25 11.98
CA ALA A 221 -25.72 -20.13 11.31
C ALA A 221 -25.68 -20.74 9.90
N ALA A 222 -24.67 -20.39 9.10
CA ALA A 222 -24.54 -20.90 7.74
C ALA A 222 -24.37 -22.43 7.68
N ILE A 223 -23.50 -23.00 8.52
CA ILE A 223 -23.28 -24.45 8.62
C ILE A 223 -24.56 -25.17 9.06
N ASN A 224 -25.38 -24.53 9.90
CA ASN A 224 -26.63 -25.12 10.31
C ASN A 224 -27.69 -25.11 9.19
N ILE A 225 -27.68 -24.09 8.32
CA ILE A 225 -28.60 -23.96 7.18
C ILE A 225 -28.20 -24.92 6.05
N ASP A 226 -26.92 -24.98 5.69
CA ASP A 226 -26.36 -25.94 4.73
C ASP A 226 -25.02 -26.47 5.27
N PRO A 227 -24.95 -27.75 5.72
CA PRO A 227 -23.70 -28.35 6.19
C PRO A 227 -22.59 -28.43 5.13
N GLU A 228 -22.92 -28.29 3.85
CA GLU A 228 -21.98 -28.30 2.73
C GLU A 228 -21.55 -26.89 2.30
N VAL A 229 -21.99 -25.84 2.99
CA VAL A 229 -21.52 -24.46 2.74
C VAL A 229 -20.00 -24.41 2.89
N ASP A 230 -19.34 -23.84 1.89
CA ASP A 230 -17.88 -23.73 1.85
C ASP A 230 -17.38 -22.28 1.90
N THR A 231 -18.24 -21.32 1.54
CA THR A 231 -17.88 -19.91 1.41
C THR A 231 -19.04 -19.03 1.87
N ILE A 232 -18.75 -18.05 2.71
CA ILE A 232 -19.71 -17.03 3.15
C ILE A 232 -19.17 -15.66 2.75
N PHE A 233 -19.98 -14.92 2.02
CA PHE A 233 -19.86 -13.48 1.83
C PHE A 233 -20.90 -12.80 2.69
N GLU A 234 -20.45 -12.06 3.70
CA GLU A 234 -21.31 -11.21 4.50
C GLU A 234 -20.95 -9.76 4.19
N ILE A 235 -21.92 -8.97 3.73
CA ILE A 235 -21.72 -7.53 3.52
C ILE A 235 -22.76 -6.79 4.35
N GLY A 236 -22.26 -6.16 5.41
CA GLY A 236 -23.04 -5.34 6.33
C GLY A 236 -23.09 -3.88 5.90
N GLY A 237 -23.53 -3.02 6.82
CA GLY A 237 -23.60 -1.59 6.58
C GLY A 237 -22.23 -0.91 6.52
N GLN A 238 -21.32 -1.22 7.45
CA GLN A 238 -19.98 -0.60 7.56
C GLN A 238 -18.81 -1.56 7.40
N ASP A 239 -19.04 -2.86 7.53
CA ASP A 239 -18.04 -3.88 7.35
C ASP A 239 -18.54 -5.00 6.43
N SER A 240 -17.60 -5.80 5.95
CA SER A 240 -17.85 -6.93 5.06
C SER A 240 -16.85 -8.03 5.38
N LYS A 241 -17.30 -9.27 5.39
CA LYS A 241 -16.59 -10.43 5.93
C LYS A 241 -16.63 -11.58 4.92
N TYR A 242 -15.46 -12.12 4.65
CA TYR A 242 -15.26 -13.38 3.95
C TYR A 242 -14.99 -14.48 4.97
N ILE A 243 -15.67 -15.62 4.86
CA ILE A 243 -15.42 -16.79 5.71
C ILE A 243 -15.34 -18.03 4.80
N SER A 244 -14.27 -18.80 4.93
CA SER A 244 -14.10 -20.11 4.27
C SER A 244 -14.31 -21.23 5.28
N ILE A 245 -15.11 -22.21 4.88
CA ILE A 245 -15.48 -23.37 5.68
C ILE A 245 -14.98 -24.63 4.97
N ASP A 246 -14.35 -25.52 5.72
CA ASP A 246 -14.08 -26.88 5.28
C ASP A 246 -14.64 -27.86 6.31
N LYS A 247 -15.51 -28.76 5.87
CA LYS A 247 -16.12 -29.82 6.70
C LYS A 247 -16.72 -29.28 8.02
N GLY A 248 -17.41 -28.13 7.94
CA GLY A 248 -18.05 -27.48 9.10
C GLY A 248 -17.09 -26.76 10.05
N VAL A 249 -15.85 -26.49 9.64
CA VAL A 249 -14.86 -25.73 10.41
C VAL A 249 -14.39 -24.52 9.63
N ILE A 250 -14.28 -23.36 10.29
CA ILE A 250 -13.70 -22.15 9.72
C ILE A 250 -12.21 -22.40 9.48
N VAL A 251 -11.80 -22.43 8.21
CA VAL A 251 -10.40 -22.65 7.81
C VAL A 251 -9.69 -21.35 7.44
N ASP A 252 -10.43 -20.34 7.00
CA ASP A 252 -9.91 -19.01 6.67
C ASP A 252 -11.02 -17.96 6.84
N PHE A 253 -10.66 -16.73 7.14
CA PHE A 253 -11.58 -15.60 7.17
C PHE A 253 -10.84 -14.28 6.93
N GLU A 254 -11.56 -13.28 6.46
CA GLU A 254 -11.05 -11.92 6.32
C GLU A 254 -12.19 -10.92 6.53
N MET A 255 -11.83 -9.74 7.02
CA MET A 255 -12.77 -8.62 7.14
C MET A 255 -12.18 -7.40 6.44
N ASN A 256 -13.02 -6.60 5.78
CA ASN A 256 -12.56 -5.33 5.21
C ASN A 256 -11.87 -4.46 6.28
N LYS A 257 -10.79 -3.80 5.88
CA LYS A 257 -9.94 -3.01 6.77
C LYS A 257 -10.53 -1.61 6.91
N ALA A 258 -11.24 -1.30 8.00
CA ALA A 258 -11.70 0.04 8.40
C ALA A 258 -12.24 0.95 7.26
N CYS A 259 -12.73 0.38 6.15
CA CYS A 259 -12.99 1.08 4.90
C CYS A 259 -14.45 0.85 4.55
N ALA A 260 -15.19 1.94 4.32
CA ALA A 260 -16.57 1.88 3.82
C ALA A 260 -16.67 1.35 2.38
N ALA A 261 -15.54 1.07 1.72
CA ALA A 261 -15.53 0.50 0.38
C ALA A 261 -16.08 -0.92 0.39
N GLY A 262 -17.11 -1.13 -0.43
CA GLY A 262 -17.75 -2.42 -0.59
C GLY A 262 -18.83 -2.73 0.45
N THR A 263 -19.38 -1.73 1.16
CA THR A 263 -20.40 -1.92 2.22
C THR A 263 -21.73 -1.26 1.87
N GLY A 264 -22.79 -1.59 2.62
CA GLY A 264 -24.14 -1.07 2.38
C GLY A 264 -24.28 0.44 2.57
N SER A 265 -23.52 1.05 3.49
CA SER A 265 -23.58 2.50 3.72
C SER A 265 -23.12 3.31 2.50
N PHE A 266 -22.17 2.79 1.73
CA PHE A 266 -21.73 3.44 0.50
C PHE A 266 -22.84 3.43 -0.55
N LEU A 267 -23.57 2.33 -0.71
CA LEU A 267 -24.72 2.27 -1.61
C LEU A 267 -25.82 3.23 -1.21
N GLU A 268 -26.10 3.32 0.09
CA GLU A 268 -27.10 4.23 0.63
C GLU A 268 -26.73 5.70 0.34
N GLU A 269 -25.48 6.09 0.58
CA GLU A 269 -24.95 7.43 0.27
C GLU A 269 -25.05 7.76 -1.23
N GLN A 270 -24.67 6.81 -2.11
CA GLN A 270 -24.76 7.03 -3.56
C GLN A 270 -26.22 7.07 -4.05
N ALA A 271 -27.11 6.26 -3.46
CA ALA A 271 -28.54 6.28 -3.77
C ALA A 271 -29.16 7.64 -3.39
N GLU A 272 -28.86 8.15 -2.20
CA GLU A 272 -29.31 9.47 -1.76
C GLU A 272 -28.81 10.58 -2.68
N ARG A 273 -27.53 10.52 -3.09
CA ARG A 273 -26.95 11.48 -4.05
C ARG A 273 -27.63 11.46 -5.42
N LEU A 274 -28.01 10.28 -5.90
CA LEU A 274 -28.74 10.10 -7.15
C LEU A 274 -30.23 10.40 -7.01
N GLY A 275 -30.72 10.65 -5.80
CA GLY A 275 -32.12 10.94 -5.50
C GLY A 275 -33.04 9.72 -5.64
N ILE A 276 -32.54 8.50 -5.36
CA ILE A 276 -33.29 7.23 -5.49
C ILE A 276 -33.40 6.46 -4.16
N SER A 277 -34.45 5.67 -4.01
CA SER A 277 -34.63 4.77 -2.86
C SER A 277 -33.72 3.54 -2.95
N ILE A 278 -32.86 3.35 -1.93
CA ILE A 278 -32.00 2.16 -1.81
C ILE A 278 -32.82 0.86 -1.67
N LYS A 279 -34.00 0.92 -1.02
CA LYS A 279 -34.84 -0.25 -0.75
C LYS A 279 -35.74 -0.62 -1.93
N GLU A 280 -36.31 0.37 -2.61
CA GLU A 280 -37.38 0.14 -3.60
C GLU A 280 -36.90 0.24 -5.06
N GLU A 281 -35.96 1.16 -5.34
CA GLU A 281 -35.61 1.53 -6.71
C GLU A 281 -34.26 1.00 -7.16
N PHE A 282 -33.24 1.04 -6.30
CA PHE A 282 -31.84 0.76 -6.68
C PHE A 282 -31.69 -0.60 -7.39
N GLY A 283 -32.12 -1.69 -6.75
CA GLY A 283 -31.98 -3.03 -7.33
C GLY A 283 -32.76 -3.21 -8.62
N LYS A 284 -33.91 -2.53 -8.77
CA LYS A 284 -34.73 -2.57 -9.99
C LYS A 284 -34.05 -1.83 -11.14
N LEU A 285 -33.54 -0.63 -10.88
CA LEU A 285 -32.79 0.17 -11.87
C LEU A 285 -31.51 -0.55 -12.32
N ALA A 286 -30.77 -1.16 -11.39
CA ALA A 286 -29.55 -1.93 -11.69
C ALA A 286 -29.80 -3.04 -12.74
N LEU A 287 -30.94 -3.72 -12.66
CA LEU A 287 -31.34 -4.81 -13.56
C LEU A 287 -31.94 -4.32 -14.89
N GLN A 288 -32.40 -3.07 -14.95
CA GLN A 288 -32.97 -2.45 -16.16
C GLN A 288 -31.89 -1.94 -17.11
N SER A 289 -30.71 -1.60 -16.59
CA SER A 289 -29.57 -1.15 -17.39
C SER A 289 -29.27 -2.13 -18.53
N LYS A 290 -29.06 -1.57 -19.71
CA LYS A 290 -28.61 -2.32 -20.89
C LYS A 290 -27.10 -2.26 -21.05
N LYS A 291 -26.48 -1.21 -20.54
CA LYS A 291 -25.05 -0.91 -20.71
C LYS A 291 -24.50 -0.24 -19.45
N PRO A 292 -24.29 -1.01 -18.36
CA PRO A 292 -23.77 -0.46 -17.11
C PRO A 292 -22.44 0.26 -17.32
N VAL A 293 -22.25 1.41 -16.67
CA VAL A 293 -20.99 2.15 -16.80
C VAL A 293 -19.86 1.43 -16.07
N LYS A 294 -18.67 1.45 -16.64
CA LYS A 294 -17.46 0.92 -16.01
C LYS A 294 -16.91 1.94 -15.01
N MET A 295 -16.89 1.57 -13.73
CA MET A 295 -16.33 2.36 -12.63
C MET A 295 -15.15 1.61 -12.01
N GLY A 296 -14.29 2.31 -11.27
CA GLY A 296 -13.16 1.71 -10.56
C GLY A 296 -13.58 0.71 -9.47
N GLU A 297 -12.59 0.02 -8.90
CA GLU A 297 -12.78 -1.07 -7.92
C GLU A 297 -12.02 -0.84 -6.60
N ARG A 298 -11.60 0.41 -6.30
CA ARG A 298 -10.65 0.72 -5.20
C ARG A 298 -11.25 1.08 -3.86
N CYS A 299 -11.69 2.33 -3.77
CA CYS A 299 -12.10 3.02 -2.57
C CYS A 299 -13.36 3.76 -2.95
N THR A 300 -14.31 3.88 -2.04
CA THR A 300 -15.56 4.63 -2.24
C THR A 300 -15.30 5.99 -2.87
N VAL A 301 -14.25 6.71 -2.42
CA VAL A 301 -13.90 8.04 -2.94
C VAL A 301 -13.56 8.03 -4.43
N PHE A 302 -12.88 6.99 -4.93
CA PHE A 302 -12.57 6.87 -6.36
C PHE A 302 -13.81 6.44 -7.15
N ILE A 303 -14.59 5.48 -6.63
CA ILE A 303 -15.84 5.04 -7.26
C ILE A 303 -16.83 6.22 -7.33
N GLU A 304 -16.89 7.04 -6.30
CA GLU A 304 -17.67 8.27 -6.23
C GLU A 304 -17.17 9.30 -7.25
N SER A 305 -15.85 9.47 -7.38
CA SER A 305 -15.27 10.36 -8.39
C SER A 305 -15.61 9.90 -9.81
N ASP A 306 -15.59 8.58 -10.06
CA ASP A 306 -15.97 7.99 -11.35
C ASP A 306 -17.48 8.13 -11.60
N LEU A 307 -18.32 7.91 -10.57
CA LEU A 307 -19.76 8.14 -10.62
C LEU A 307 -20.06 9.58 -11.03
N VAL A 308 -19.42 10.56 -10.38
CA VAL A 308 -19.56 11.99 -10.69
C VAL A 308 -19.06 12.29 -12.10
N HIS A 309 -17.94 11.70 -12.52
CA HIS A 309 -17.41 11.88 -13.86
C HIS A 309 -18.38 11.37 -14.94
N HIS A 310 -18.92 10.16 -14.78
CA HIS A 310 -19.91 9.60 -15.71
C HIS A 310 -21.23 10.37 -15.67
N GLN A 311 -21.65 10.83 -14.49
CA GLN A 311 -22.83 11.69 -14.35
C GLN A 311 -22.64 13.03 -15.09
N GLN A 312 -21.46 13.65 -15.01
CA GLN A 312 -21.12 14.88 -15.75
C GLN A 312 -21.09 14.66 -17.27
N ARG A 313 -20.82 13.43 -17.73
CA ARG A 313 -20.90 13.02 -19.14
C ARG A 313 -22.31 12.62 -19.59
N GLY A 314 -23.31 12.69 -18.71
CA GLY A 314 -24.70 12.42 -19.05
C GLY A 314 -25.11 10.95 -19.01
N ALA A 315 -24.37 10.09 -18.31
CA ALA A 315 -24.77 8.68 -18.12
C ALA A 315 -26.12 8.57 -17.38
N LYS A 316 -26.96 7.61 -17.81
CA LYS A 316 -28.30 7.38 -17.23
C LYS A 316 -28.21 6.76 -15.84
N THR A 317 -29.18 7.06 -14.98
CA THR A 317 -29.20 6.57 -13.59
C THR A 317 -29.16 5.05 -13.51
N GLU A 318 -29.89 4.33 -14.38
CA GLU A 318 -29.84 2.87 -14.41
C GLU A 318 -28.43 2.32 -14.71
N ASP A 319 -27.70 2.94 -15.63
CA ASP A 319 -26.34 2.53 -16.00
C ASP A 319 -25.34 2.84 -14.88
N LEU A 320 -25.50 3.98 -14.20
CA LEU A 320 -24.73 4.36 -13.01
C LEU A 320 -24.95 3.37 -11.86
N VAL A 321 -26.20 3.06 -11.54
CA VAL A 321 -26.59 2.16 -10.44
C VAL A 321 -26.15 0.72 -10.70
N SER A 322 -26.22 0.27 -11.95
CA SER A 322 -25.70 -1.05 -12.34
C SER A 322 -24.16 -1.08 -12.28
N GLY A 323 -23.49 0.00 -12.70
CA GLY A 323 -22.04 0.19 -12.54
C GLY A 323 -21.59 0.15 -11.07
N LEU A 324 -22.32 0.82 -10.17
CA LEU A 324 -22.10 0.76 -8.72
C LEU A 324 -22.22 -0.67 -8.17
N SER A 325 -23.19 -1.45 -8.67
CA SER A 325 -23.37 -2.86 -8.27
C SER A 325 -22.12 -3.69 -8.62
N TYR A 326 -21.61 -3.53 -9.85
CA TYR A 326 -20.37 -4.16 -10.27
C TYR A 326 -19.17 -3.72 -9.45
N SER A 327 -19.00 -2.41 -9.24
CA SER A 327 -17.86 -1.85 -8.52
C SER A 327 -17.76 -2.36 -7.09
N ILE A 328 -18.88 -2.52 -6.38
CA ILE A 328 -18.88 -3.05 -5.02
C ILE A 328 -18.50 -4.52 -4.98
N VAL A 329 -19.03 -5.34 -5.89
CA VAL A 329 -18.69 -6.76 -5.96
C VAL A 329 -17.22 -6.94 -6.32
N LYS A 330 -16.72 -6.26 -7.36
CA LYS A 330 -15.31 -6.29 -7.75
C LYS A 330 -14.42 -5.78 -6.62
N ASN A 331 -14.82 -4.70 -5.94
CA ASN A 331 -14.10 -4.20 -4.78
C ASN A 331 -14.02 -5.23 -3.65
N TYR A 332 -15.15 -5.82 -3.27
CA TYR A 332 -15.21 -6.85 -2.22
C TYR A 332 -14.34 -8.06 -2.56
N LEU A 333 -14.45 -8.58 -3.79
CA LEU A 333 -13.63 -9.71 -4.26
C LEU A 333 -12.14 -9.37 -4.26
N ASN A 334 -11.75 -8.18 -4.69
CA ASN A 334 -10.34 -7.80 -4.76
C ASN A 334 -9.74 -7.41 -3.39
N ARG A 335 -10.51 -6.78 -2.51
CA ARG A 335 -10.01 -6.20 -1.25
C ARG A 335 -10.22 -7.08 -0.03
N VAL A 336 -11.32 -7.83 0.00
CA VAL A 336 -11.68 -8.67 1.14
C VAL A 336 -11.34 -10.11 0.84
N VAL A 337 -11.80 -10.65 -0.29
CA VAL A 337 -11.50 -12.03 -0.67
C VAL A 337 -10.04 -12.16 -1.08
N GLY A 338 -9.57 -11.34 -2.01
CA GLY A 338 -8.19 -11.35 -2.51
C GLY A 338 -7.86 -12.67 -3.22
N ASP A 339 -6.76 -13.31 -2.82
CA ASP A 339 -6.27 -14.58 -3.37
C ASP A 339 -6.83 -15.82 -2.62
N ARG A 340 -7.94 -15.65 -1.89
CA ARG A 340 -8.54 -16.72 -1.08
C ARG A 340 -9.47 -17.61 -1.92
N ARG A 341 -9.64 -18.85 -1.45
CA ARG A 341 -10.45 -19.86 -2.12
C ARG A 341 -11.94 -19.52 -2.07
N VAL A 342 -12.52 -19.08 -3.18
CA VAL A 342 -13.98 -19.09 -3.37
C VAL A 342 -14.41 -20.49 -3.81
N GLY A 343 -15.14 -21.19 -2.95
CA GLY A 343 -15.67 -22.52 -3.24
C GLY A 343 -16.88 -22.50 -4.19
N GLU A 344 -17.69 -23.55 -4.16
CA GLU A 344 -18.84 -23.75 -5.04
C GLU A 344 -20.17 -23.48 -4.32
N ARG A 345 -20.24 -23.72 -3.00
CA ARG A 345 -21.42 -23.51 -2.16
C ARG A 345 -21.29 -22.18 -1.42
N ILE A 346 -21.62 -21.10 -2.14
CA ILE A 346 -21.41 -19.72 -1.69
C ILE A 346 -22.71 -19.14 -1.11
N PHE A 347 -22.65 -18.70 0.15
CA PHE A 347 -23.72 -17.93 0.77
C PHE A 347 -23.44 -16.43 0.70
N PHE A 348 -24.43 -15.64 0.28
CA PHE A 348 -24.39 -14.18 0.39
C PHE A 348 -25.42 -13.69 1.41
N GLN A 349 -24.93 -13.09 2.49
CA GLN A 349 -25.73 -12.67 3.64
C GLN A 349 -25.38 -11.25 4.12
N GLY A 350 -26.12 -10.75 5.11
CA GLY A 350 -26.04 -9.36 5.58
C GLY A 350 -27.10 -8.45 4.95
N GLY A 351 -27.03 -7.16 5.30
CA GLY A 351 -28.03 -6.16 4.89
C GLY A 351 -28.04 -5.87 3.39
N THR A 352 -26.89 -5.91 2.72
CA THR A 352 -26.84 -5.69 1.26
C THR A 352 -27.39 -6.84 0.45
N ALA A 353 -27.62 -8.02 1.05
CA ALA A 353 -28.27 -9.13 0.37
C ALA A 353 -29.76 -8.85 0.07
N PHE A 354 -30.35 -7.74 0.56
CA PHE A 354 -31.62 -7.23 0.04
C PHE A 354 -31.52 -6.63 -1.37
N ASN A 355 -30.32 -6.20 -1.79
CA ASN A 355 -30.12 -5.51 -3.06
C ASN A 355 -29.90 -6.50 -4.21
N LYS A 356 -30.94 -6.66 -5.04
CA LYS A 356 -30.95 -7.56 -6.20
C LYS A 356 -29.87 -7.23 -7.24
N GLY A 357 -29.48 -5.96 -7.38
CA GLY A 357 -28.39 -5.56 -8.28
C GLY A 357 -27.04 -6.13 -7.82
N VAL A 358 -26.78 -6.10 -6.51
CA VAL A 358 -25.55 -6.65 -5.93
C VAL A 358 -25.51 -8.18 -6.04
N ILE A 359 -26.64 -8.86 -5.81
CA ILE A 359 -26.73 -10.33 -6.01
C ILE A 359 -26.41 -10.70 -7.46
N ALA A 360 -27.06 -10.03 -8.42
CA ALA A 360 -26.83 -10.26 -9.84
C ALA A 360 -25.37 -9.99 -10.25
N ALA A 361 -24.75 -8.96 -9.66
CA ALA A 361 -23.34 -8.66 -9.90
C ALA A 361 -22.42 -9.76 -9.36
N PHE A 362 -22.69 -10.37 -8.19
CA PHE A 362 -21.92 -11.52 -7.71
C PHE A 362 -22.04 -12.73 -8.62
N GLU A 363 -23.26 -13.10 -9.02
CA GLU A 363 -23.51 -14.21 -9.96
C GLU A 363 -22.74 -13.98 -11.27
N LYS A 364 -22.79 -12.75 -11.79
CA LYS A 364 -22.17 -12.38 -13.06
C LYS A 364 -20.64 -12.32 -13.01
N VAL A 365 -20.07 -11.73 -11.96
CA VAL A 365 -18.61 -11.56 -11.82
C VAL A 365 -17.92 -12.88 -11.49
N LEU A 366 -18.53 -13.73 -10.65
CA LEU A 366 -17.94 -15.02 -10.28
C LEU A 366 -18.25 -16.13 -11.28
N ASN A 367 -19.32 -15.97 -12.06
CA ASN A 367 -19.85 -17.03 -12.92
C ASN A 367 -20.09 -18.34 -12.15
N LYS A 368 -20.60 -18.20 -10.91
CA LYS A 368 -20.91 -19.29 -9.97
C LYS A 368 -22.29 -19.08 -9.34
N PRO A 369 -22.99 -20.15 -8.92
CA PRO A 369 -24.22 -20.02 -8.15
C PRO A 369 -23.97 -19.33 -6.82
N ILE A 370 -24.75 -18.29 -6.53
CA ILE A 370 -24.74 -17.61 -5.23
C ILE A 370 -26.07 -17.91 -4.57
N LYS A 371 -26.08 -18.29 -3.30
CA LYS A 371 -27.31 -18.53 -2.54
C LYS A 371 -27.48 -17.48 -1.46
N VAL A 372 -28.63 -16.81 -1.45
CA VAL A 372 -29.02 -15.96 -0.32
C VAL A 372 -29.79 -16.82 0.68
N PRO A 373 -29.26 -17.07 1.90
CA PRO A 373 -29.93 -17.96 2.85
C PRO A 373 -31.22 -17.32 3.40
N PRO A 374 -32.17 -18.14 3.90
CA PRO A 374 -33.31 -17.61 4.63
C PRO A 374 -32.83 -16.83 5.85
N HIS A 375 -33.51 -15.73 6.18
CA HIS A 375 -33.14 -14.84 7.28
C HIS A 375 -31.70 -14.28 7.18
N HIS A 376 -31.17 -14.08 5.97
CA HIS A 376 -29.84 -13.50 5.69
C HIS A 376 -29.54 -12.18 6.43
N ASP A 377 -30.58 -11.47 6.88
CA ASP A 377 -30.51 -10.20 7.61
C ASP A 377 -30.15 -10.36 9.10
N VAL A 378 -30.33 -11.55 9.68
CA VAL A 378 -30.17 -11.81 11.13
C VAL A 378 -29.37 -13.08 11.44
N THR A 379 -28.59 -13.59 10.50
CA THR A 379 -27.78 -14.81 10.65
C THR A 379 -26.81 -14.78 11.83
N GLY A 380 -26.20 -13.62 12.13
CA GLY A 380 -25.34 -13.45 13.30
C GLY A 380 -26.09 -13.73 14.62
N ALA A 381 -27.31 -13.22 14.76
CA ALA A 381 -28.16 -13.45 15.92
C ALA A 381 -28.62 -14.92 16.01
N ILE A 382 -28.97 -15.55 14.88
CA ILE A 382 -29.29 -16.99 14.83
C ILE A 382 -28.10 -17.82 15.32
N GLY A 383 -26.92 -17.54 14.78
CA GLY A 383 -25.70 -18.26 15.10
C GLY A 383 -25.34 -18.21 16.57
N VAL A 384 -25.40 -17.03 17.19
CA VAL A 384 -25.09 -16.90 18.62
C VAL A 384 -26.15 -17.55 19.52
N ALA A 385 -27.42 -17.59 19.09
CA ALA A 385 -28.45 -18.37 19.79
C ALA A 385 -28.18 -19.89 19.72
N ILE A 386 -27.75 -20.40 18.56
CA ILE A 386 -27.34 -21.80 18.40
C ILE A 386 -26.11 -22.12 19.26
N LEU A 387 -25.13 -21.22 19.33
CA LEU A 387 -23.98 -21.36 20.22
C LEU A 387 -24.40 -21.39 21.69
N ALA A 388 -25.36 -20.54 22.09
CA ALA A 388 -25.88 -20.52 23.47
C ALA A 388 -26.56 -21.86 23.82
N MET A 389 -27.19 -22.50 22.83
CA MET A 389 -27.73 -23.85 22.97
C MET A 389 -26.64 -24.92 23.07
N LYS A 390 -25.63 -24.90 22.18
CA LYS A 390 -24.55 -25.90 22.14
C LYS A 390 -23.62 -25.84 23.35
N GLU A 391 -23.31 -24.64 23.82
CA GLU A 391 -22.34 -24.38 24.88
C GLU A 391 -22.98 -24.23 26.26
N ARG A 392 -24.25 -24.58 26.40
CA ARG A 392 -24.99 -24.49 27.66
C ARG A 392 -24.33 -25.34 28.74
N THR A 393 -23.70 -24.67 29.70
CA THR A 393 -23.15 -25.28 30.93
C THR A 393 -23.95 -24.90 32.17
N TRP A 394 -24.96 -24.04 32.02
CA TRP A 394 -25.80 -23.53 33.10
C TRP A 394 -27.17 -24.20 33.13
N GLU A 395 -27.72 -24.37 34.34
CA GLU A 395 -29.07 -24.88 34.54
C GLU A 395 -30.13 -23.81 34.25
N LYS A 396 -29.93 -22.58 34.74
CA LYS A 396 -30.82 -21.42 34.53
C LYS A 396 -30.07 -20.28 33.84
N SER A 397 -30.68 -19.68 32.82
CA SER A 397 -30.11 -18.54 32.09
C SER A 397 -29.97 -17.31 33.00
N SER A 398 -28.93 -16.53 32.74
CA SER A 398 -28.66 -15.23 33.33
C SER A 398 -29.49 -14.10 32.71
N PHE A 399 -30.28 -14.41 31.68
CA PHE A 399 -31.12 -13.44 30.98
C PHE A 399 -32.06 -12.74 31.94
N LYS A 400 -32.01 -11.40 31.96
CA LYS A 400 -32.70 -10.61 33.00
C LYS A 400 -34.19 -10.37 32.71
N GLY A 401 -34.71 -10.80 31.56
CA GLY A 401 -36.13 -10.71 31.19
C GLY A 401 -36.46 -9.64 30.15
N PHE A 402 -37.66 -9.72 29.57
CA PHE A 402 -38.15 -8.75 28.57
C PHE A 402 -38.55 -7.39 29.20
N ASP A 403 -38.72 -7.32 30.53
CA ASP A 403 -39.00 -6.11 31.31
C ASP A 403 -37.82 -5.13 31.37
N LEU A 404 -36.61 -5.56 30.98
CA LEU A 404 -35.41 -4.74 30.81
C LEU A 404 -35.65 -3.46 29.99
N SER A 405 -36.58 -3.50 29.05
CA SER A 405 -37.00 -2.34 28.25
C SER A 405 -37.48 -1.16 29.11
N LYS A 406 -38.01 -1.43 30.31
CA LYS A 406 -38.63 -0.44 31.22
C LYS A 406 -37.69 0.12 32.29
N ARG A 407 -36.47 -0.40 32.45
CA ARG A 407 -35.54 0.04 33.50
C ARG A 407 -34.81 1.32 33.11
N ASN A 408 -34.66 2.25 34.05
CA ASN A 408 -33.88 3.47 33.84
C ASN A 408 -32.38 3.17 33.89
N TYR A 409 -31.61 3.86 33.07
CA TYR A 409 -30.16 3.81 33.10
C TYR A 409 -29.58 5.19 32.84
N GLU A 410 -28.43 5.48 33.46
CA GLU A 410 -27.67 6.71 33.30
C GLU A 410 -26.32 6.40 32.64
N ILE A 411 -25.82 7.34 31.84
CA ILE A 411 -24.47 7.26 31.27
C ILE A 411 -23.71 8.54 31.61
N GLU A 412 -22.58 8.38 32.29
CA GLU A 412 -21.62 9.46 32.58
C GLU A 412 -20.36 9.25 31.74
N THR A 413 -19.73 10.31 31.25
CA THR A 413 -18.46 10.23 30.52
C THR A 413 -17.39 11.05 31.23
N PHE A 414 -16.19 10.50 31.38
CA PHE A 414 -15.07 11.20 32.01
C PHE A 414 -13.73 10.84 31.38
N GLU A 415 -12.75 11.73 31.51
CA GLU A 415 -11.39 11.48 31.03
C GLU A 415 -10.54 10.75 32.07
N CYS A 416 -9.96 9.61 31.70
CA CYS A 416 -9.05 8.82 32.50
C CYS A 416 -7.66 9.46 32.55
N LYS A 417 -7.33 10.10 33.67
CA LYS A 417 -5.98 10.61 33.98
C LYS A 417 -5.02 9.53 34.51
N GLY A 418 -5.35 8.25 34.31
CA GLY A 418 -4.60 7.12 34.88
C GLY A 418 -3.30 6.80 34.14
N CYS A 419 -3.14 7.29 32.91
CA CYS A 419 -1.91 7.19 32.13
C CYS A 419 -1.93 8.22 31.00
N GLU A 420 -0.84 8.32 30.24
CA GLU A 420 -0.67 9.26 29.13
C GLU A 420 -1.68 9.07 27.97
N ASN A 421 -2.45 7.98 27.97
CA ASN A 421 -3.47 7.75 26.94
C ASN A 421 -4.69 8.67 27.05
N LEU A 422 -4.94 9.26 28.23
CA LEU A 422 -6.08 10.15 28.49
C LEU A 422 -7.39 9.64 27.86
N CYS A 423 -7.76 8.41 28.20
CA CYS A 423 -8.90 7.73 27.55
C CYS A 423 -10.22 8.37 27.98
N GLU A 424 -11.15 8.54 27.06
CA GLU A 424 -12.52 8.92 27.38
C GLU A 424 -13.31 7.67 27.79
N ILE A 425 -13.77 7.63 29.04
CA ILE A 425 -14.43 6.48 29.67
C ILE A 425 -15.91 6.77 29.84
N ARG A 426 -16.75 5.84 29.40
CA ARG A 426 -18.21 5.87 29.57
C ARG A 426 -18.61 4.93 30.70
N LYS A 427 -19.26 5.45 31.72
CA LYS A 427 -19.85 4.70 32.84
C LYS A 427 -21.35 4.58 32.62
N VAL A 428 -21.88 3.38 32.53
CA VAL A 428 -23.30 3.06 32.40
C VAL A 428 -23.81 2.53 33.74
N THR A 429 -24.72 3.24 34.38
CA THR A 429 -25.38 2.83 35.63
C THR A 429 -26.81 2.42 35.33
N VAL A 430 -27.14 1.15 35.55
CA VAL A 430 -28.53 0.64 35.45
C VAL A 430 -29.15 0.62 36.84
N GLU A 431 -30.42 1.01 36.95
CA GLU A 431 -31.16 1.03 38.22
C GLU A 431 -31.10 -0.35 38.91
N GLY A 432 -30.54 -0.37 40.13
CA GLY A 432 -30.38 -1.60 40.94
C GLY A 432 -29.12 -2.43 40.66
N GLU A 433 -28.21 -1.98 39.78
CA GLU A 433 -27.00 -2.73 39.39
C GLU A 433 -25.69 -1.93 39.59
N SER A 434 -24.56 -2.64 39.60
CA SER A 434 -23.24 -2.02 39.63
C SER A 434 -22.94 -1.26 38.32
N PRO A 435 -22.28 -0.09 38.36
CA PRO A 435 -21.92 0.65 37.15
C PRO A 435 -20.97 -0.16 36.26
N LEU A 436 -21.29 -0.23 34.98
CA LEU A 436 -20.45 -0.79 33.93
C LEU A 436 -19.60 0.33 33.33
N TYR A 437 -18.35 0.08 32.97
CA TYR A 437 -17.51 1.10 32.34
C TYR A 437 -16.91 0.59 31.03
N TYR A 438 -16.74 1.50 30.07
CA TYR A 438 -16.29 1.22 28.71
C TYR A 438 -15.37 2.33 28.20
N GLY A 439 -14.46 2.01 27.27
CA GLY A 439 -13.65 3.00 26.55
C GLY A 439 -12.20 3.13 27.02
N SER A 440 -11.74 2.27 27.94
CA SER A 440 -10.34 2.28 28.38
C SER A 440 -9.41 1.58 27.39
N ARG A 441 -8.33 2.23 26.95
CA ARG A 441 -7.25 1.54 26.20
C ARG A 441 -6.38 0.61 27.05
N CYS A 442 -6.31 0.90 28.35
CA CYS A 442 -5.54 0.13 29.31
C CYS A 442 -6.41 -0.83 30.12
N GLU A 443 -7.67 -1.01 29.74
CA GLU A 443 -8.64 -1.90 30.40
C GLU A 443 -8.84 -1.61 31.89
N LYS A 444 -8.42 -0.43 32.36
CA LYS A 444 -8.58 0.01 33.76
C LYS A 444 -10.05 0.00 34.17
N TYR A 445 -10.95 0.24 33.23
CA TYR A 445 -12.37 0.39 33.47
C TYR A 445 -13.21 -0.70 32.81
N ASP A 446 -12.71 -1.41 31.79
CA ASP A 446 -13.50 -2.45 31.13
C ASP A 446 -13.83 -3.62 32.08
N VAL A 447 -15.10 -4.01 32.11
CA VAL A 447 -15.62 -5.12 32.91
C VAL A 447 -15.26 -6.43 32.22
N VAL A 448 -14.01 -6.88 32.35
CA VAL A 448 -13.61 -8.19 31.83
C VAL A 448 -14.22 -9.25 32.75
N ARG A 449 -15.10 -10.12 32.22
CA ARG A 449 -15.41 -11.44 32.83
C ARG A 449 -14.06 -12.15 32.99
N ARG A 450 -13.48 -12.03 34.19
CA ARG A 450 -12.11 -12.47 34.51
C ARG A 450 -11.94 -13.97 34.20
N THR A 451 -11.44 -14.30 33.02
CA THR A 451 -10.60 -15.48 32.87
C THR A 451 -9.42 -15.31 33.81
N LYS A 452 -9.06 -16.36 34.56
CA LYS A 452 -7.88 -16.35 35.45
C LYS A 452 -6.68 -15.79 34.68
N LYS A 453 -6.15 -14.63 35.08
CA LYS A 453 -4.89 -14.09 34.53
C LYS A 453 -3.86 -15.20 34.64
N ALA A 454 -3.38 -15.67 33.50
CA ALA A 454 -2.23 -16.55 33.48
C ALA A 454 -1.05 -15.72 34.01
N GLU A 455 -0.47 -16.12 35.14
CA GLU A 455 0.80 -15.55 35.60
C GLU A 455 1.88 -15.90 34.58
N SER A 456 2.10 -15.02 33.60
CA SER A 456 3.11 -15.21 32.56
C SER A 456 4.03 -14.01 32.48
N LYS A 457 5.29 -14.29 32.14
CA LYS A 457 6.26 -13.24 31.81
C LYS A 457 5.84 -12.52 30.53
N ASP A 458 5.97 -11.21 30.52
CA ASP A 458 5.78 -10.36 29.34
C ASP A 458 7.13 -10.23 28.62
N TYR A 459 7.35 -11.06 27.60
CA TYR A 459 8.61 -11.08 26.85
C TYR A 459 8.85 -9.81 26.03
N PHE A 460 7.81 -9.01 25.74
CA PHE A 460 7.97 -7.72 25.07
C PHE A 460 8.56 -6.68 26.01
N LYS A 461 8.06 -6.61 27.24
CA LYS A 461 8.67 -5.76 28.29
C LYS A 461 10.09 -6.19 28.64
N ILE A 462 10.35 -7.49 28.70
CA ILE A 462 11.72 -8.00 28.92
C ILE A 462 12.64 -7.52 27.79
N ARG A 463 12.24 -7.70 26.53
CA ARG A 463 13.03 -7.25 25.37
C ARG A 463 13.24 -5.73 25.35
N GLU A 464 12.19 -4.95 25.66
CA GLU A 464 12.28 -3.48 25.75
C GLU A 464 13.24 -3.03 26.86
N HIS A 465 13.14 -3.65 28.04
CA HIS A 465 14.06 -3.39 29.15
C HIS A 465 15.51 -3.71 28.76
N LEU A 466 15.75 -4.84 28.10
CA LEU A 466 17.07 -5.19 27.57
C LEU A 466 17.54 -4.15 26.55
N LEU A 467 16.69 -3.73 25.62
CA LEU A 467 17.03 -2.75 24.58
C LEU A 467 17.49 -1.42 25.19
N LEU A 468 16.75 -0.90 26.18
CA LEU A 468 16.99 0.42 26.77
C LEU A 468 18.14 0.43 27.80
N ASN A 469 18.35 -0.69 28.53
CA ASN A 469 19.28 -0.76 29.66
C ASN A 469 20.51 -1.66 29.38
N SER A 470 20.81 -1.93 28.10
CA SER A 470 22.00 -2.72 27.73
C SER A 470 23.33 -2.04 28.08
N TYR A 471 23.33 -0.71 28.28
CA TYR A 471 24.54 0.05 28.53
C TYR A 471 24.23 1.33 29.33
N GLU A 472 24.83 1.46 30.52
CA GLU A 472 24.61 2.58 31.42
C GLU A 472 25.93 3.32 31.67
N ARG A 473 26.19 4.36 30.88
CA ARG A 473 27.27 5.32 31.15
C ARG A 473 26.65 6.71 31.26
N LYS A 474 26.78 7.33 32.44
CA LYS A 474 26.38 8.72 32.63
C LYS A 474 27.47 9.63 32.05
N VAL A 475 27.11 10.43 31.06
CA VAL A 475 27.99 11.36 30.38
C VAL A 475 27.41 12.76 30.53
N ASP A 476 28.21 13.68 31.08
CA ASP A 476 27.85 15.09 31.19
C ASP A 476 28.36 15.87 29.97
N GLY A 477 27.84 15.49 28.81
CA GLY A 477 28.24 16.00 27.49
C GLY A 477 27.11 16.70 26.75
N GLU A 478 27.40 17.17 25.52
CA GLU A 478 26.39 17.77 24.65
C GLU A 478 25.22 16.78 24.43
N PRO A 479 23.95 17.21 24.61
CA PRO A 479 22.81 16.34 24.38
C PRO A 479 22.65 16.02 22.89
N ILE A 480 22.47 14.73 22.58
CA ILE A 480 22.21 14.26 21.23
C ILE A 480 20.91 13.45 21.19
N GLY A 481 20.01 13.85 20.29
CA GLY A 481 18.72 13.20 20.10
C GLY A 481 18.81 11.94 19.25
N VAL A 482 18.27 10.82 19.73
CA VAL A 482 18.14 9.56 18.97
C VAL A 482 16.66 9.17 18.93
N PRO A 483 15.99 9.20 17.77
CA PRO A 483 14.56 8.84 17.70
C PRO A 483 14.38 7.33 17.87
N MET A 484 13.48 6.91 18.77
CA MET A 484 13.17 5.50 19.02
C MET A 484 12.20 4.96 17.97
N ILE A 485 12.68 4.81 16.74
CA ILE A 485 11.92 4.34 15.58
C ILE A 485 12.86 3.68 14.56
N LEU A 486 12.30 2.98 13.57
CA LEU A 486 13.05 2.27 12.53
C LEU A 486 14.10 1.30 13.13
N TYR A 487 15.33 1.31 12.64
CA TYR A 487 16.37 0.39 13.09
C TYR A 487 16.77 0.59 14.58
N ASN A 488 16.38 1.68 15.25
CA ASN A 488 16.70 1.87 16.66
C ASN A 488 15.94 0.92 17.60
N HIS A 489 14.86 0.26 17.15
CA HIS A 489 14.25 -0.86 17.90
C HIS A 489 15.11 -2.15 17.94
N GLU A 490 16.29 -2.13 17.30
CA GLU A 490 17.28 -3.21 17.31
C GLU A 490 18.69 -2.68 17.65
N PHE A 491 19.10 -1.54 17.07
CA PHE A 491 20.46 -1.01 17.16
C PHE A 491 20.64 0.10 18.20
N PHE A 492 19.63 0.40 19.02
CA PHE A 492 19.80 1.39 20.10
C PHE A 492 20.92 1.01 21.08
N PRO A 493 21.11 -0.25 21.52
CA PRO A 493 22.25 -0.63 22.36
C PRO A 493 23.60 -0.22 21.76
N PHE A 494 23.81 -0.49 20.47
CA PHE A 494 25.00 -0.07 19.73
C PHE A 494 25.14 1.46 19.73
N TRP A 495 24.10 2.21 19.36
CA TRP A 495 24.18 3.67 19.24
C TRP A 495 24.34 4.36 20.59
N ASN A 496 23.68 3.86 21.62
CA ASN A 496 23.78 4.39 22.98
C ASN A 496 25.22 4.25 23.49
N ALA A 497 25.83 3.07 23.35
CA ALA A 497 27.22 2.85 23.72
C ALA A 497 28.19 3.69 22.87
N PHE A 498 28.03 3.68 21.54
CA PHE A 498 28.92 4.41 20.63
C PHE A 498 28.94 5.91 20.89
N LEU A 499 27.76 6.54 21.04
CA LEU A 499 27.66 7.99 21.25
C LEU A 499 28.10 8.40 22.66
N SER A 500 27.78 7.59 23.68
CA SER A 500 28.21 7.83 25.06
C SER A 500 29.73 7.74 25.21
N GLU A 501 30.37 6.75 24.56
CA GLU A 501 31.84 6.63 24.53
C GLU A 501 32.53 7.82 23.85
N LEU A 502 31.84 8.49 22.92
CA LEU A 502 32.34 9.70 22.26
C LEU A 502 32.05 11.00 23.04
N GLY A 503 31.47 10.88 24.24
CA GLY A 503 31.23 12.00 25.14
C GLY A 503 29.91 12.74 24.91
N PHE A 504 28.93 12.13 24.23
CA PHE A 504 27.59 12.71 24.11
C PHE A 504 26.64 12.19 25.19
N ARG A 505 25.69 13.04 25.61
CA ARG A 505 24.56 12.62 26.44
C ARG A 505 23.40 12.21 25.54
N VAL A 506 23.16 10.91 25.41
CA VAL A 506 22.09 10.37 24.55
C VAL A 506 20.72 10.64 25.16
N VAL A 507 19.82 11.25 24.38
CA VAL A 507 18.44 11.52 24.75
C VAL A 507 17.52 10.90 23.70
N THR A 508 16.55 10.12 24.12
CA THR A 508 15.60 9.45 23.24
C THR A 508 14.29 10.23 23.09
N SER A 509 13.59 9.99 21.97
CA SER A 509 12.19 10.42 21.85
C SER A 509 11.32 9.64 22.82
N ASP A 510 10.16 10.19 23.18
CA ASP A 510 9.18 9.48 24.00
C ASP A 510 8.66 8.21 23.30
N PRO A 511 8.12 7.23 24.06
CA PRO A 511 7.37 6.12 23.50
C PRO A 511 6.25 6.61 22.58
N THR A 512 5.99 5.87 21.51
CA THR A 512 4.97 6.23 20.51
C THR A 512 3.61 6.44 21.15
N ASN A 513 3.02 7.61 20.92
CA ASN A 513 1.74 8.02 21.49
C ASN A 513 0.90 8.81 20.45
N LYS A 514 -0.36 9.14 20.78
CA LYS A 514 -1.28 9.84 19.86
C LYS A 514 -0.73 11.17 19.34
N LYS A 515 0.03 11.91 20.17
CA LYS A 515 0.63 13.19 19.77
C LYS A 515 1.68 12.96 18.68
N ILE A 516 2.63 12.04 18.92
CA ILE A 516 3.67 11.66 17.94
C ILE A 516 3.06 11.15 16.64
N ILE A 517 2.02 10.30 16.72
CA ILE A 517 1.31 9.79 15.54
C ILE A 517 0.74 10.95 14.72
N ARG A 518 -0.03 11.83 15.36
CA ARG A 518 -0.68 12.98 14.70
C ARG A 518 0.34 13.91 14.05
N GLU A 519 1.37 14.31 14.80
CA GLU A 519 2.41 15.21 14.30
C GLU A 519 3.20 14.59 13.14
N GLY A 520 3.47 13.29 13.20
CA GLY A 520 4.10 12.56 12.12
C GLY A 520 3.25 12.53 10.84
N VAL A 521 1.95 12.25 10.97
CA VAL A 521 1.00 12.21 9.84
C VAL A 521 0.81 13.59 9.21
N GLU A 522 0.73 14.65 10.03
CA GLU A 522 0.57 16.03 9.57
C GLU A 522 1.85 16.59 8.90
N ASN A 523 3.04 16.13 9.30
CA ASN A 523 4.31 16.68 8.79
C ASN A 523 4.85 15.97 7.54
N VAL A 524 4.62 14.67 7.38
CA VAL A 524 5.06 13.94 6.18
C VAL A 524 4.48 14.59 4.93
N ILE A 525 5.24 14.64 3.83
CA ILE A 525 4.83 15.33 2.58
C ILE A 525 4.51 14.37 1.43
N VAL A 526 4.87 13.10 1.59
CA VAL A 526 4.70 12.05 0.58
C VAL A 526 4.03 10.83 1.19
N GLU A 527 3.21 10.12 0.41
CA GLU A 527 2.60 8.89 0.91
C GLU A 527 3.65 7.79 1.11
N SER A 528 3.77 7.35 2.37
CA SER A 528 4.75 6.38 2.86
C SER A 528 4.11 5.45 3.89
N CYS A 529 4.79 4.36 4.26
CA CYS A 529 4.25 3.44 5.26
C CYS A 529 4.20 4.07 6.67
N PHE A 530 3.28 3.57 7.50
CA PHE A 530 3.03 4.12 8.85
C PHE A 530 4.30 4.35 9.70
N PRO A 531 5.29 3.43 9.75
CA PRO A 531 6.53 3.68 10.50
C PRO A 531 7.37 4.87 10.04
N VAL A 532 7.29 5.25 8.75
CA VAL A 532 7.98 6.44 8.22
C VAL A 532 7.27 7.73 8.66
N LYS A 533 5.94 7.69 8.78
CA LYS A 533 5.13 8.76 9.38
C LYS A 533 5.48 8.93 10.85
N LEU A 534 5.52 7.84 11.62
CA LEU A 534 5.99 7.86 13.01
C LEU A 534 7.38 8.46 13.14
N ALA A 535 8.31 8.12 12.24
CA ALA A 535 9.66 8.63 12.29
C ALA A 535 9.74 10.16 12.22
N HIS A 536 8.86 10.83 11.47
CA HIS A 536 8.76 12.29 11.48
C HIS A 536 8.28 12.81 12.84
N GLY A 537 7.25 12.18 13.43
CA GLY A 537 6.76 12.53 14.76
C GLY A 537 7.82 12.37 15.85
N HIS A 538 8.63 11.30 15.83
CA HIS A 538 9.72 11.12 16.78
C HIS A 538 10.82 12.18 16.64
N VAL A 539 11.12 12.63 15.41
CA VAL A 539 12.07 13.73 15.19
C VAL A 539 11.50 15.04 15.71
N LEU A 540 10.22 15.34 15.46
CA LEU A 540 9.55 16.52 16.01
C LEU A 540 9.52 16.51 17.53
N ASN A 541 9.23 15.37 18.16
CA ASN A 541 9.28 15.21 19.62
C ASN A 541 10.66 15.58 20.20
N LEU A 542 11.76 15.19 19.53
CA LEU A 542 13.12 15.56 19.96
C LEU A 542 13.40 17.06 19.81
N ILE A 543 12.87 17.68 18.75
CA ILE A 543 12.98 19.13 18.53
C ILE A 543 12.20 19.89 19.60
N ASP A 544 10.98 19.45 19.92
CA ASP A 544 10.11 20.03 20.95
C ASP A 544 10.74 19.94 22.35
N LYS A 545 11.54 18.89 22.61
CA LYS A 545 12.38 18.76 23.82
C LYS A 545 13.57 19.73 23.85
N GLY A 546 13.74 20.58 22.84
CA GLY A 546 14.78 21.61 22.77
C GLY A 546 16.15 21.12 22.28
N LEU A 547 16.24 19.91 21.70
CA LEU A 547 17.54 19.38 21.27
C LEU A 547 18.05 20.07 20.00
N LYS A 548 19.33 20.47 20.04
CA LYS A 548 20.01 21.16 18.93
C LYS A 548 20.80 20.23 18.03
N THR A 549 21.06 18.99 18.45
CA THR A 549 21.77 17.98 17.66
C THR A 549 20.97 16.69 17.64
N ILE A 550 20.65 16.17 16.45
CA ILE A 550 19.89 14.92 16.26
C ILE A 550 20.72 13.94 15.42
N PHE A 551 20.75 12.68 15.84
CA PHE A 551 21.47 11.59 15.19
C PHE A 551 20.53 10.72 14.36
N LEU A 552 20.69 10.77 13.04
CA LEU A 552 19.89 10.01 12.06
C LEU A 552 20.83 9.25 11.10
N PRO A 553 21.34 8.06 11.48
CA PRO A 553 22.27 7.30 10.66
C PRO A 553 21.60 6.71 9.41
N SER A 554 22.24 6.77 8.26
CA SER A 554 21.81 6.06 7.05
C SER A 554 22.33 4.63 7.09
N VAL A 555 21.59 3.73 7.74
CA VAL A 555 21.89 2.29 7.77
C VAL A 555 21.50 1.66 6.44
N ILE A 556 22.47 1.15 5.67
CA ILE A 556 22.21 0.61 4.32
C ILE A 556 21.87 -0.88 4.39
N ASN A 557 22.61 -1.66 5.17
CA ASN A 557 22.41 -3.09 5.35
C ASN A 557 22.69 -3.53 6.80
N ILE A 558 22.15 -4.69 7.18
CA ILE A 558 22.35 -5.31 8.49
C ILE A 558 23.27 -6.52 8.40
N LYS A 559 23.79 -7.01 9.53
CA LYS A 559 24.68 -8.18 9.55
C LYS A 559 24.03 -9.37 8.82
N SER A 560 24.79 -10.04 7.95
CA SER A 560 24.28 -11.21 7.22
C SER A 560 24.10 -12.40 8.15
N PRO A 561 22.95 -13.10 8.08
CA PRO A 561 22.70 -14.31 8.85
C PRO A 561 23.36 -15.57 8.25
N SER A 562 23.78 -15.52 6.97
CA SER A 562 24.43 -16.65 6.29
C SER A 562 25.43 -16.15 5.23
N LYS A 563 26.43 -16.98 4.90
CA LYS A 563 27.38 -16.74 3.82
C LYS A 563 26.77 -16.95 2.42
N ILE A 564 25.66 -17.68 2.30
CA ILE A 564 24.96 -17.94 1.04
C ILE A 564 24.28 -16.67 0.51
N VAL A 565 23.80 -15.82 1.42
CA VAL A 565 23.05 -14.62 1.04
C VAL A 565 24.00 -13.44 0.80
N SER A 566 23.97 -12.89 -0.40
CA SER A 566 24.92 -11.86 -0.84
C SER A 566 24.63 -10.46 -0.29
N ASN A 567 23.36 -10.15 0.01
CA ASN A 567 22.91 -8.81 0.41
C ASN A 567 21.86 -8.86 1.53
N THR A 568 21.88 -7.85 2.40
CA THR A 568 21.01 -7.73 3.60
C THR A 568 20.51 -6.29 3.80
N PHE A 569 20.08 -5.65 2.71
CA PHE A 569 19.62 -4.27 2.75
C PHE A 569 18.44 -4.08 3.71
N VAL A 570 18.39 -2.93 4.38
CA VAL A 570 17.14 -2.46 5.01
C VAL A 570 16.22 -1.85 3.95
N CYS A 571 14.97 -1.53 4.28
CA CYS A 571 14.06 -0.98 3.26
C CYS A 571 14.53 0.42 2.79
N PRO A 572 14.32 0.79 1.52
CA PRO A 572 14.73 2.08 0.97
C PRO A 572 14.29 3.31 1.78
N TYR A 573 13.08 3.28 2.36
CA TYR A 573 12.60 4.37 3.22
C TYR A 573 13.47 4.53 4.47
N ALA A 574 13.83 3.44 5.15
CA ALA A 574 14.69 3.51 6.33
C ALA A 574 16.12 3.96 5.98
N GLN A 575 16.66 3.54 4.81
CA GLN A 575 17.98 3.97 4.35
C GLN A 575 18.02 5.48 4.10
N SER A 576 16.99 6.02 3.46
CA SER A 576 16.94 7.40 2.96
C SER A 576 16.27 8.39 3.92
N PHE A 577 15.75 7.94 5.05
CA PHE A 577 15.08 8.78 6.04
C PHE A 577 15.86 10.05 6.42
N PRO A 578 17.20 9.99 6.68
CA PRO A 578 17.96 11.19 7.04
C PRO A 578 18.03 12.27 5.96
N TYR A 579 17.74 11.91 4.70
CA TYR A 579 17.74 12.80 3.55
C TYR A 579 16.32 13.32 3.27
N THR A 580 15.34 12.42 3.28
CA THR A 580 13.93 12.73 2.95
C THR A 580 13.24 13.58 4.01
N VAL A 581 13.56 13.39 5.30
CA VAL A 581 12.99 14.17 6.41
C VAL A 581 13.26 15.68 6.25
N LYS A 582 14.34 16.07 5.55
CA LYS A 582 14.66 17.46 5.27
C LYS A 582 13.68 18.13 4.31
N GLY A 583 13.00 17.35 3.46
CA GLY A 583 11.92 17.86 2.61
C GLY A 583 10.67 18.26 3.39
N SER A 584 10.48 17.67 4.58
CA SER A 584 9.34 17.92 5.47
C SER A 584 9.66 18.91 6.60
N ILE A 585 10.90 18.91 7.10
CA ILE A 585 11.36 19.70 8.25
C ILE A 585 12.53 20.58 7.84
N ASP A 586 12.38 21.90 7.96
CA ASP A 586 13.49 22.84 7.82
C ASP A 586 14.31 22.89 9.12
N PHE A 587 15.32 22.01 9.20
CA PHE A 587 16.21 21.97 10.35
C PHE A 587 17.07 23.23 10.50
N SER A 588 17.33 23.94 9.40
CA SER A 588 18.17 25.15 9.41
C SER A 588 17.45 26.30 10.08
N GLU A 589 16.18 26.51 9.76
CA GLU A 589 15.30 27.50 10.39
C GLU A 589 15.11 27.20 11.89
N LYS A 590 15.00 25.92 12.26
CA LYS A 590 14.86 25.49 13.66
C LYS A 590 16.19 25.50 14.45
N GLY A 591 17.32 25.81 13.80
CA GLY A 591 18.64 25.81 14.42
C GLY A 591 19.07 24.42 14.92
N VAL A 592 18.69 23.36 14.23
CA VAL A 592 18.97 21.96 14.58
C VAL A 592 19.99 21.36 13.61
N LYS A 593 21.03 20.74 14.14
CA LYS A 593 22.07 20.03 13.38
C LYS A 593 21.74 18.54 13.30
N VAL A 594 21.59 18.03 12.07
CA VAL A 594 21.38 16.59 11.82
C VAL A 594 22.70 15.90 11.48
N LEU A 595 23.04 14.86 12.24
CA LEU A 595 24.21 14.00 12.04
C LEU A 595 23.80 12.69 11.38
N SER A 596 24.24 12.47 10.14
CA SER A 596 23.83 11.31 9.33
C SER A 596 25.02 10.52 8.80
N PRO A 597 25.70 9.72 9.64
CA PRO A 597 26.72 8.80 9.14
C PRO A 597 26.09 7.72 8.27
N VAL A 598 26.82 7.26 7.26
CA VAL A 598 26.45 6.09 6.44
C VAL A 598 27.05 4.85 7.09
N VAL A 599 26.25 3.78 7.20
CA VAL A 599 26.62 2.58 7.97
C VAL A 599 26.29 1.31 7.19
N TYR A 600 27.26 0.39 7.12
CA TYR A 600 27.15 -0.88 6.38
C TYR A 600 27.43 -2.09 7.27
N PHE A 601 26.54 -2.42 8.22
CA PHE A 601 26.74 -3.55 9.14
C PHE A 601 26.86 -4.91 8.43
N GLY A 602 26.36 -5.03 7.19
CA GLY A 602 26.39 -6.27 6.40
C GLY A 602 27.62 -6.47 5.51
N GLN A 603 28.53 -5.49 5.39
CA GLN A 603 29.70 -5.54 4.49
C GLN A 603 31.05 -5.65 5.21
N GLY A 604 31.03 -6.12 6.46
CA GLY A 604 32.23 -6.33 7.27
C GLY A 604 32.57 -5.16 8.17
N GLU A 605 33.32 -5.47 9.24
CA GLU A 605 33.64 -4.52 10.31
C GLU A 605 34.59 -3.41 9.83
N GLU A 606 35.53 -3.72 8.95
CA GLU A 606 36.52 -2.75 8.44
C GLU A 606 35.83 -1.58 7.70
N LEU A 607 34.85 -1.88 6.84
CA LEU A 607 34.11 -0.86 6.11
C LEU A 607 33.28 0.01 7.05
N THR A 608 32.57 -0.63 7.99
CA THR A 608 31.76 0.07 8.99
C THR A 608 32.63 1.01 9.82
N LEU A 609 33.75 0.52 10.35
CA LEU A 609 34.69 1.31 11.12
C LEU A 609 35.28 2.46 10.29
N ARG A 610 35.63 2.23 9.03
CA ARG A 610 36.11 3.29 8.13
C ARG A 610 35.09 4.41 7.96
N ASN A 611 33.82 4.07 7.70
CA ASN A 611 32.78 5.08 7.55
C ASN A 611 32.50 5.84 8.86
N LEU A 612 32.53 5.15 10.00
CA LEU A 612 32.43 5.80 11.31
C LEU A 612 33.65 6.68 11.62
N CYS A 613 34.85 6.32 11.17
CA CYS A 613 36.05 7.18 11.29
C CYS A 613 35.90 8.46 10.44
N ASP A 614 35.36 8.35 9.23
CA ASP A 614 35.08 9.52 8.39
C ASP A 614 34.01 10.42 9.00
N PHE A 615 33.01 9.83 9.66
CA PHE A 615 32.06 10.57 10.49
C PHE A 615 32.74 11.23 11.70
N GLY A 616 33.66 10.53 12.37
CA GLY A 616 34.46 11.04 13.50
C GLY A 616 35.17 12.35 13.20
N LYS A 617 35.71 12.50 11.97
CA LYS A 617 36.31 13.75 11.50
C LYS A 617 35.33 14.93 11.55
N ARG A 618 34.06 14.71 11.21
CA ARG A 618 33.00 15.76 11.19
C ARG A 618 32.57 16.19 12.60
N ILE A 619 32.76 15.34 13.60
CA ILE A 619 32.46 15.62 15.00
C ILE A 619 33.73 15.88 15.84
N LYS A 620 34.89 16.08 15.18
CA LYS A 620 36.18 16.36 15.82
C LYS A 620 36.57 15.29 16.85
N ARG A 621 36.53 14.01 16.44
CA ARG A 621 37.00 12.86 17.21
C ARG A 621 38.11 12.13 16.46
N SER A 622 39.11 11.65 17.20
CA SER A 622 40.25 10.93 16.65
C SER A 622 39.85 9.52 16.20
N LYS A 623 40.64 8.95 15.28
CA LYS A 623 40.47 7.56 14.82
C LYS A 623 40.54 6.56 15.98
N GLY A 624 41.38 6.82 16.99
CA GLY A 624 41.54 5.97 18.18
C GLY A 624 40.28 5.94 19.04
N GLU A 625 39.69 7.12 19.31
CA GLU A 625 38.44 7.25 20.06
C GLU A 625 37.28 6.53 19.34
N ILE A 626 37.15 6.71 18.02
CA ILE A 626 36.10 6.05 17.23
C ILE A 626 36.25 4.53 17.26
N LYS A 627 37.48 4.01 17.12
CA LYS A 627 37.73 2.57 17.18
C LYS A 627 37.36 2.00 18.55
N LYS A 628 37.75 2.68 19.64
CA LYS A 628 37.40 2.24 21.01
C LYS A 628 35.88 2.22 21.21
N ALA A 629 35.19 3.30 20.83
CA ALA A 629 33.73 3.39 20.93
C ALA A 629 33.02 2.31 20.11
N TYR A 630 33.54 1.99 18.93
CA TYR A 630 33.00 0.95 18.05
C TYR A 630 33.11 -0.46 18.65
N GLU A 631 34.27 -0.84 19.20
CA GLU A 631 34.43 -2.17 19.80
C GLU A 631 33.50 -2.36 21.01
N ILE A 632 33.40 -1.36 21.89
CA ILE A 632 32.48 -1.38 23.04
C ILE A 632 31.02 -1.50 22.56
N ALA A 633 30.62 -0.70 21.58
CA ALA A 633 29.27 -0.75 21.03
C ALA A 633 28.93 -2.13 20.40
N LYS A 634 29.90 -2.77 19.76
CA LYS A 634 29.75 -4.11 19.18
C LYS A 634 29.54 -5.19 20.25
N GLU A 635 30.31 -5.13 21.34
CA GLU A 635 30.16 -6.03 22.48
C GLU A 635 28.78 -5.86 23.14
N VAL A 636 28.37 -4.62 23.40
CA VAL A 636 27.05 -4.30 23.96
C VAL A 636 25.91 -4.83 23.08
N GLN A 637 25.99 -4.63 21.76
CA GLN A 637 24.98 -5.15 20.84
C GLN A 637 24.94 -6.69 20.80
N SER A 638 26.11 -7.34 20.93
CA SER A 638 26.20 -8.80 20.96
C SER A 638 25.59 -9.37 22.25
N GLU A 639 25.84 -8.71 23.38
CA GLU A 639 25.26 -9.07 24.67
C GLU A 639 23.74 -8.91 24.68
N PHE A 640 23.21 -7.85 24.06
CA PHE A 640 21.76 -7.69 23.86
C PHE A 640 21.15 -8.88 23.12
N TYR A 641 21.74 -9.30 21.98
CA TYR A 641 21.24 -10.46 21.23
C TYR A 641 21.33 -11.76 22.03
N LYS A 642 22.42 -11.97 22.78
CA LYS A 642 22.60 -13.15 23.62
C LYS A 642 21.53 -13.25 24.70
N LYS A 643 21.27 -12.17 25.45
CA LYS A 643 20.22 -12.12 26.49
C LYS A 643 18.82 -12.32 25.92
N CYS A 644 18.54 -11.77 24.73
CA CYS A 644 17.28 -12.02 24.03
C CYS A 644 17.09 -13.51 23.70
N LEU A 645 18.15 -14.16 23.19
CA LEU A 645 18.13 -15.58 22.85
C LEU A 645 17.97 -16.47 24.09
N GLU A 646 18.64 -16.13 25.21
CA GLU A 646 18.49 -16.85 26.48
C GLU A 646 17.04 -16.80 26.98
N ALA A 647 16.42 -15.62 26.99
CA ALA A 647 15.01 -15.46 27.34
C ALA A 647 14.07 -16.19 26.37
N GLY A 648 14.38 -16.22 25.07
CA GLY A 648 13.59 -16.98 24.10
C GLY A 648 13.71 -18.50 24.26
N ARG A 649 14.89 -19.01 24.66
CA ARG A 649 15.08 -20.43 25.01
C ARG A 649 14.29 -20.79 26.27
N GLU A 650 14.26 -19.90 27.27
CA GLU A 650 13.41 -20.05 28.46
C GLU A 650 11.92 -20.12 28.09
N TYR A 651 11.47 -19.28 27.16
CA TYR A 651 10.09 -19.32 26.67
C TYR A 651 9.76 -20.67 26.02
N LEU A 652 10.63 -21.17 25.14
CA LEU A 652 10.42 -22.45 24.45
C LEU A 652 10.33 -23.63 25.41
N THR A 653 11.11 -23.64 26.49
CA THR A 653 11.03 -24.69 27.53
C THR A 653 9.80 -24.53 28.44
N SER A 654 9.28 -23.31 28.59
CA SER A 654 8.11 -23.03 29.42
C SER A 654 6.77 -23.47 28.80
N ILE A 655 6.69 -23.59 27.46
CA ILE A 655 5.45 -23.99 26.77
C ILE A 655 5.21 -25.50 26.96
N LYS A 656 4.17 -25.85 27.71
CA LYS A 656 3.77 -27.26 27.91
C LYS A 656 3.13 -27.86 26.65
N LYS A 657 3.17 -29.18 26.52
CA LYS A 657 2.51 -29.92 25.43
C LYS A 657 1.01 -29.60 25.42
N GLY A 658 0.50 -29.03 24.31
CA GLY A 658 -0.89 -28.59 24.15
C GLY A 658 -1.16 -27.11 24.46
N GLN A 659 -0.22 -26.38 25.06
CA GLN A 659 -0.28 -24.92 25.13
C GLN A 659 0.16 -24.30 23.80
N LYS A 660 -0.53 -23.24 23.38
CA LYS A 660 -0.26 -22.54 22.12
C LYS A 660 0.54 -21.26 22.40
N GLY A 661 1.74 -21.19 21.85
CA GLY A 661 2.58 -19.99 21.85
C GLY A 661 2.31 -19.12 20.63
N MET A 662 2.25 -17.81 20.82
CA MET A 662 2.05 -16.85 19.73
C MET A 662 3.36 -16.13 19.42
N VAL A 663 3.85 -16.25 18.20
CA VAL A 663 5.06 -15.57 17.74
C VAL A 663 4.65 -14.34 16.94
N ILE A 664 4.96 -13.15 17.45
CA ILE A 664 4.70 -11.91 16.72
C ILE A 664 5.88 -11.66 15.78
N ILE A 665 5.59 -11.69 14.49
CA ILE A 665 6.56 -11.55 13.40
C ILE A 665 6.33 -10.22 12.69
N GLY A 666 7.41 -9.57 12.27
CA GLY A 666 7.39 -8.37 11.44
C GLY A 666 8.71 -7.63 11.58
N ARG A 667 8.71 -6.30 11.58
CA ARG A 667 9.92 -5.48 11.74
C ARG A 667 9.97 -4.94 13.17
N PRO A 668 11.16 -4.78 13.79
CA PRO A 668 11.21 -4.37 15.19
C PRO A 668 10.44 -3.08 15.51
N TYR A 669 10.48 -2.10 14.60
CA TYR A 669 9.81 -0.81 14.73
C TYR A 669 8.31 -0.79 14.46
N ASN A 670 7.72 -1.90 14.03
CA ASN A 670 6.28 -2.03 13.93
C ASN A 670 5.76 -3.13 14.86
N SER A 671 6.45 -4.25 14.98
CA SER A 671 6.00 -5.39 15.77
C SER A 671 6.28 -5.25 17.25
N PHE A 672 7.30 -4.49 17.67
CA PHE A 672 7.72 -4.42 19.07
C PHE A 672 7.49 -3.05 19.71
N ASP A 673 7.00 -2.08 18.95
CA ASP A 673 6.56 -0.78 19.48
C ASP A 673 5.07 -0.88 19.89
N PRO A 674 4.74 -0.84 21.19
CA PRO A 674 3.36 -0.93 21.67
C PRO A 674 2.45 0.19 21.17
N GLY A 675 3.00 1.39 20.91
CA GLY A 675 2.25 2.53 20.40
C GLY A 675 1.96 2.39 18.90
N ALA A 676 2.89 1.82 18.14
CA ALA A 676 2.70 1.54 16.72
C ALA A 676 1.79 0.34 16.45
N ASN A 677 1.72 -0.65 17.36
CA ASN A 677 0.97 -1.88 17.15
C ASN A 677 -0.29 -2.06 17.99
N LEU A 678 -0.76 -1.01 18.67
CA LEU A 678 -1.95 -1.06 19.52
C LEU A 678 -1.85 -2.09 20.66
N ASN A 679 -0.67 -2.26 21.26
CA ASN A 679 -0.44 -3.19 22.38
C ASN A 679 -0.93 -4.64 22.13
N ILE A 680 -0.76 -5.18 20.92
CA ILE A 680 -1.24 -6.54 20.58
C ILE A 680 -0.75 -7.62 21.57
N HIS A 681 0.49 -7.51 22.05
CA HIS A 681 1.04 -8.44 23.04
C HIS A 681 0.21 -8.49 24.34
N LYS A 682 -0.26 -7.35 24.86
CA LYS A 682 -1.11 -7.32 26.07
C LYS A 682 -2.45 -7.95 25.80
N LYS A 683 -3.11 -7.57 24.69
CA LYS A 683 -4.39 -8.15 24.27
C LYS A 683 -4.34 -9.67 24.17
N LEU A 684 -3.24 -10.22 23.64
CA LEU A 684 -3.00 -11.66 23.59
C LEU A 684 -2.87 -12.29 24.99
N MET A 685 -2.14 -11.65 25.90
CA MET A 685 -2.02 -12.10 27.30
C MET A 685 -3.38 -12.06 28.02
N ASP A 686 -4.18 -11.03 27.78
CA ASP A 686 -5.53 -10.88 28.36
C ASP A 686 -6.50 -11.95 27.80
N LEU A 687 -6.31 -12.39 26.55
CA LEU A 687 -6.96 -13.55 25.93
C LEU A 687 -6.39 -14.91 26.41
N GLY A 688 -5.43 -14.92 27.34
CA GLY A 688 -4.88 -16.13 27.95
C GLY A 688 -3.87 -16.88 27.08
N VAL A 689 -3.25 -16.23 26.09
CA VAL A 689 -2.18 -16.80 25.27
C VAL A 689 -0.86 -16.06 25.47
N PHE A 690 0.25 -16.75 25.21
CA PHE A 690 1.59 -16.25 25.53
C PHE A 690 2.29 -15.73 24.26
N PRO A 691 2.50 -14.41 24.12
CA PRO A 691 3.19 -13.86 22.96
C PRO A 691 4.71 -13.75 23.18
N ILE A 692 5.50 -13.96 22.13
CA ILE A 692 6.94 -13.70 22.11
C ILE A 692 7.36 -12.92 20.84
N PRO A 693 8.31 -11.97 20.94
CA PRO A 693 8.99 -11.38 19.78
C PRO A 693 9.79 -12.44 18.99
N TYR A 694 9.64 -12.45 17.67
CA TYR A 694 10.31 -13.46 16.83
C TYR A 694 11.85 -13.40 16.89
N ASP A 695 12.44 -12.26 17.24
CA ASP A 695 13.89 -12.05 17.27
C ASP A 695 14.56 -12.51 18.58
N MET A 696 13.77 -13.00 19.54
CA MET A 696 14.26 -13.73 20.71
C MET A 696 14.40 -15.23 20.45
N LEU A 697 13.80 -15.74 19.36
CA LEU A 697 13.85 -17.15 19.02
C LEU A 697 15.16 -17.51 18.28
N PRO A 698 15.61 -18.79 18.33
CA PRO A 698 16.81 -19.27 17.65
C PRO A 698 16.66 -19.39 16.12
N ILE A 699 16.02 -18.42 15.47
CA ILE A 699 15.71 -18.44 14.03
C ILE A 699 16.94 -18.29 13.13
N MET A 700 18.11 -18.00 13.71
CA MET A 700 19.38 -17.88 12.97
C MET A 700 20.20 -19.17 13.01
N GLU A 701 19.82 -20.16 13.84
CA GLU A 701 20.46 -21.48 13.84
C GLU A 701 20.10 -22.21 12.53
N GLY A 702 21.10 -22.79 11.85
CA GLY A 702 20.90 -23.47 10.55
C GLY A 702 20.77 -22.54 9.33
N ALA A 703 21.06 -21.24 9.47
CA ALA A 703 20.88 -20.26 8.38
C ALA A 703 21.68 -20.55 7.09
N GLU A 704 22.74 -21.36 7.18
CA GLU A 704 23.56 -21.79 6.03
C GLU A 704 22.89 -22.87 5.16
N GLU A 705 21.70 -23.38 5.52
CA GLU A 705 20.96 -24.37 4.73
C GLU A 705 19.82 -23.74 3.89
N ASP A 706 19.63 -22.41 3.97
CA ASP A 706 18.51 -21.68 3.38
C ASP A 706 18.72 -21.29 1.89
N GLU A 707 18.90 -22.26 0.99
CA GLU A 707 19.09 -21.97 -0.44
C GLU A 707 17.91 -21.22 -1.08
N ASP A 708 16.68 -21.46 -0.62
CA ASP A 708 15.45 -20.79 -1.07
C ASP A 708 15.38 -19.30 -0.69
N LEU A 709 16.22 -18.86 0.25
CA LEU A 709 16.33 -17.46 0.70
C LEU A 709 17.50 -16.71 0.07
N LYS A 710 18.32 -17.34 -0.78
CA LYS A 710 19.54 -16.76 -1.39
C LYS A 710 19.29 -15.41 -2.09
N ASP A 711 18.13 -15.28 -2.73
CA ASP A 711 17.74 -14.12 -3.53
C ASP A 711 16.89 -13.10 -2.73
N MET A 712 16.62 -13.35 -1.45
CA MET A 712 15.95 -12.41 -0.56
C MET A 712 16.95 -11.40 -0.01
N TYR A 713 17.21 -10.30 -0.73
CA TYR A 713 18.24 -9.33 -0.34
C TYR A 713 17.83 -8.38 0.80
N TRP A 714 16.57 -8.40 1.26
CA TRP A 714 16.16 -7.61 2.43
C TRP A 714 16.49 -8.35 3.72
N GLY A 715 17.35 -7.77 4.57
CA GLY A 715 17.80 -8.43 5.80
C GLY A 715 16.63 -8.80 6.73
N TYR A 716 15.69 -7.86 6.96
CA TYR A 716 14.46 -8.16 7.73
C TYR A 716 13.55 -9.17 7.04
N GLY A 717 13.48 -9.16 5.70
CA GLY A 717 12.72 -10.16 4.95
C GLY A 717 13.25 -11.57 5.19
N GLN A 718 14.57 -11.74 5.22
CA GLN A 718 15.18 -13.02 5.57
C GLN A 718 14.84 -13.45 7.00
N LYS A 719 14.90 -12.55 7.99
CA LYS A 719 14.55 -12.90 9.38
C LYS A 719 13.06 -13.29 9.50
N ILE A 720 12.16 -12.58 8.82
CA ILE A 720 10.72 -12.86 8.79
C ILE A 720 10.44 -14.24 8.17
N LEU A 721 11.07 -14.57 7.04
CA LEU A 721 10.87 -15.87 6.39
C LEU A 721 11.48 -17.03 7.20
N ARG A 722 12.62 -16.81 7.88
CA ARG A 722 13.16 -17.79 8.85
C ARG A 722 12.25 -18.00 10.05
N ALA A 723 11.66 -16.94 10.58
CA ALA A 723 10.66 -17.06 11.64
C ALA A 723 9.45 -17.90 11.18
N ALA A 724 9.01 -17.74 9.92
CA ALA A 724 7.95 -18.58 9.34
C ALA A 724 8.35 -20.07 9.30
N LYS A 725 9.57 -20.39 8.84
CA LYS A 725 10.11 -21.77 8.84
C LYS A 725 10.16 -22.34 10.26
N PHE A 726 10.67 -21.57 11.21
CA PHE A 726 10.78 -21.97 12.61
C PHE A 726 9.41 -22.23 13.24
N VAL A 727 8.44 -21.33 13.03
CA VAL A 727 7.06 -21.52 13.49
C VAL A 727 6.44 -22.77 12.88
N LYS A 728 6.64 -23.00 11.57
CA LYS A 728 6.13 -24.20 10.89
C LYS A 728 6.68 -25.50 11.48
N ALA A 729 7.98 -25.53 11.77
CA ALA A 729 8.65 -26.70 12.35
C ALA A 729 8.20 -27.03 13.78
N ASN A 730 7.60 -26.07 14.51
CA ASN A 730 7.24 -26.22 15.93
C ASN A 730 5.71 -26.31 16.13
N PRO A 731 5.11 -27.49 16.40
CA PRO A 731 3.65 -27.67 16.42
C PRO A 731 2.88 -26.73 17.35
N ASN A 732 3.47 -26.33 18.49
CA ASN A 732 2.82 -25.49 19.50
C ASN A 732 2.91 -23.98 19.20
N LEU A 733 3.66 -23.55 18.19
CA LEU A 733 3.84 -22.13 17.86
C LEU A 733 2.94 -21.71 16.69
N PHE A 734 2.31 -20.55 16.79
CA PHE A 734 1.51 -19.95 15.71
C PHE A 734 2.00 -18.54 15.43
N ALA A 735 1.93 -18.10 14.17
CA ALA A 735 2.45 -16.79 13.76
C ALA A 735 1.35 -15.72 13.76
N ILE A 736 1.69 -14.54 14.26
CA ILE A 736 0.94 -13.29 14.07
C ILE A 736 1.86 -12.33 13.33
N TYR A 737 1.65 -12.18 12.03
CA TYR A 737 2.46 -11.33 11.17
C TYR A 737 1.90 -9.91 11.13
N ILE A 738 2.60 -8.96 11.73
CA ILE A 738 2.28 -7.53 11.71
C ILE A 738 2.95 -6.86 10.50
N THR A 739 2.14 -6.25 9.65
CA THR A 739 2.55 -5.41 8.52
C THR A 739 1.88 -4.04 8.58
N ASN A 740 2.19 -3.14 7.64
CA ASN A 740 1.61 -1.80 7.58
C ASN A 740 1.10 -1.48 6.18
N PHE A 741 0.07 -0.65 6.09
CA PHE A 741 -0.37 -0.10 4.82
C PHE A 741 0.79 0.64 4.13
N GLY A 742 0.94 0.44 2.82
CA GLY A 742 2.04 1.01 2.03
C GLY A 742 3.43 0.41 2.31
N CYS A 743 3.54 -0.69 3.08
CA CYS A 743 4.83 -1.35 3.31
C CYS A 743 5.36 -1.99 2.02
N GLY A 744 6.43 -1.40 1.46
CA GLY A 744 6.94 -1.84 0.17
C GLY A 744 7.55 -3.23 0.13
N PRO A 745 8.43 -3.64 1.06
CA PRO A 745 8.98 -5.00 1.06
C PRO A 745 7.91 -6.08 1.30
N ASP A 746 6.91 -5.78 2.13
CA ASP A 746 5.87 -6.74 2.49
C ASP A 746 4.88 -7.00 1.34
N SER A 747 4.88 -6.15 0.30
CA SER A 747 4.17 -6.46 -0.96
C SER A 747 4.74 -7.70 -1.67
N PHE A 748 5.93 -8.19 -1.30
CA PHE A 748 6.51 -9.44 -1.81
C PHE A 748 6.73 -10.46 -0.70
N ILE A 749 7.21 -10.04 0.48
CA ILE A 749 7.51 -10.96 1.59
C ILE A 749 6.27 -11.75 2.02
N THR A 750 5.07 -11.16 1.98
CA THR A 750 3.82 -11.84 2.37
C THR A 750 3.49 -13.04 1.49
N HIS A 751 3.71 -12.96 0.17
CA HIS A 751 3.55 -14.09 -0.76
C HIS A 751 4.47 -15.25 -0.41
N PHE A 752 5.76 -14.95 -0.19
CA PHE A 752 6.74 -15.97 0.20
C PHE A 752 6.47 -16.53 1.60
N PHE A 753 6.01 -15.69 2.52
CA PHE A 753 5.62 -16.10 3.87
C PHE A 753 4.46 -17.09 3.82
N LYS A 754 3.39 -16.79 3.06
CA LYS A 754 2.23 -17.66 2.83
C LYS A 754 2.66 -19.02 2.27
N LYS A 755 3.51 -19.04 1.23
CA LYS A 755 4.08 -20.27 0.66
C LYS A 755 4.88 -21.08 1.68
N ILE A 756 5.73 -20.43 2.49
CA ILE A 756 6.55 -21.12 3.51
C ILE A 756 5.69 -21.70 4.62
N ILE A 757 4.72 -20.96 5.17
CA ILE A 757 3.91 -21.40 6.31
C ILE A 757 2.72 -22.30 5.92
N ALA A 758 2.44 -22.44 4.62
CA ALA A 758 1.35 -23.24 4.07
C ALA A 758 1.14 -24.59 4.82
N GLY A 759 -0.13 -24.89 5.13
CA GLY A 759 -0.53 -26.01 5.98
C GLY A 759 -0.57 -25.70 7.49
N LYS A 760 -0.19 -24.49 7.91
CA LYS A 760 -0.30 -24.04 9.30
C LYS A 760 -1.03 -22.69 9.39
N PRO A 761 -2.09 -22.57 10.21
CA PRO A 761 -2.79 -21.31 10.40
C PRO A 761 -1.87 -20.21 10.95
N TYR A 762 -2.02 -19.01 10.41
CA TYR A 762 -1.38 -17.79 10.91
C TYR A 762 -2.35 -16.60 10.76
N LEU A 763 -2.15 -15.56 11.55
CA LEU A 763 -2.90 -14.31 11.45
C LEU A 763 -2.02 -13.23 10.86
N GLN A 764 -2.48 -12.53 9.83
CA GLN A 764 -1.83 -11.31 9.33
C GLN A 764 -2.61 -10.09 9.78
N LEU A 765 -1.95 -9.14 10.46
CA LEU A 765 -2.52 -7.89 10.90
C LEU A 765 -1.84 -6.73 10.17
N GLU A 766 -2.62 -5.91 9.48
CA GLU A 766 -2.14 -4.68 8.87
C GLU A 766 -2.53 -3.49 9.75
N ILE A 767 -1.56 -2.65 10.09
CA ILE A 767 -1.73 -1.50 10.98
C ILE A 767 -1.41 -0.20 10.24
N ASP A 768 -2.23 0.81 10.45
CA ASP A 768 -2.13 2.16 9.88
C ASP A 768 -2.46 3.25 10.93
N GLU A 769 -2.47 4.51 10.52
CA GLU A 769 -2.81 5.65 11.39
C GLU A 769 -4.29 5.71 11.84
N HIS A 770 -5.18 4.94 11.22
CA HIS A 770 -6.63 4.93 11.48
C HIS A 770 -7.10 3.69 12.25
N SER A 771 -6.18 2.75 12.53
CA SER A 771 -6.50 1.47 13.14
C SER A 771 -7.10 1.63 14.54
N ALA A 772 -8.24 0.95 14.77
CA ALA A 772 -8.98 0.97 16.03
C ALA A 772 -8.80 -0.34 16.83
N ASP A 773 -8.77 -0.22 18.17
CA ASP A 773 -8.53 -1.34 19.09
C ASP A 773 -9.56 -2.49 18.97
N ALA A 774 -10.85 -2.16 18.80
CA ALA A 774 -11.94 -3.15 18.76
C ALA A 774 -11.85 -4.13 17.57
N GLY A 775 -11.41 -3.64 16.40
CA GLY A 775 -11.23 -4.47 15.20
C GLY A 775 -10.09 -5.47 15.36
N ILE A 776 -9.00 -5.08 16.03
CA ILE A 776 -7.86 -5.96 16.28
C ILE A 776 -8.22 -7.09 17.25
N ILE A 777 -8.91 -6.78 18.36
CA ILE A 777 -9.32 -7.80 19.35
C ILE A 777 -10.20 -8.86 18.68
N THR A 778 -11.17 -8.45 17.88
CA THR A 778 -12.08 -9.38 17.17
C THR A 778 -11.31 -10.34 16.25
N ARG A 779 -10.28 -9.85 15.53
CA ARG A 779 -9.42 -10.68 14.68
C ARG A 779 -8.55 -11.65 15.50
N LEU A 780 -8.03 -11.22 16.65
CA LEU A 780 -7.28 -12.07 17.56
C LEU A 780 -8.17 -13.19 18.14
N GLU A 781 -9.38 -12.86 18.61
CA GLU A 781 -10.36 -13.83 19.11
C GLU A 781 -10.74 -14.86 18.04
N ALA A 782 -11.11 -14.39 16.84
CA ALA A 782 -11.48 -15.27 15.74
C ALA A 782 -10.34 -16.21 15.32
N PHE A 783 -9.09 -15.72 15.31
CA PHE A 783 -7.92 -16.56 15.07
C PHE A 783 -7.70 -17.59 16.19
N LEU A 784 -7.86 -17.21 17.46
CA LEU A 784 -7.72 -18.13 18.58
C LEU A 784 -8.80 -19.22 18.59
N ASP A 785 -10.01 -18.90 18.14
CA ASP A 785 -11.09 -19.86 17.98
C ASP A 785 -10.86 -20.79 16.78
N SER A 786 -10.36 -20.29 15.65
CA SER A 786 -10.06 -21.13 14.47
C SER A 786 -8.97 -22.16 14.77
N ILE A 787 -7.90 -21.77 15.47
CA ILE A 787 -6.84 -22.71 15.87
C ILE A 787 -7.32 -23.74 16.91
N ARG A 788 -8.38 -23.47 17.69
CA ARG A 788 -8.96 -24.45 18.64
C ARG A 788 -9.64 -25.60 17.91
N ASN A 789 -10.26 -25.32 16.77
CA ASN A 789 -11.08 -26.28 16.02
C ASN A 789 -10.34 -26.91 14.83
N ALA A 790 -9.17 -26.40 14.44
CA ALA A 790 -8.40 -26.90 13.31
C ALA A 790 -7.90 -28.35 13.51
N LYS A 791 -8.34 -29.27 12.64
CA LYS A 791 -7.70 -30.58 12.47
C LYS A 791 -6.43 -30.42 11.65
N LYS A 792 -5.38 -31.19 11.97
CA LYS A 792 -4.16 -31.26 11.17
C LYS A 792 -4.51 -31.85 9.81
N GLU A 793 -4.44 -31.04 8.75
CA GLU A 793 -4.28 -31.57 7.40
C GLU A 793 -2.82 -31.44 7.00
N GLU A 794 -2.20 -32.59 6.68
CA GLU A 794 -0.91 -32.62 6.03
C GLU A 794 -1.14 -32.33 4.54
N ILE A 795 -0.91 -31.09 4.13
CA ILE A 795 -0.83 -30.75 2.71
C ILE A 795 0.56 -31.19 2.24
N PRO A 796 0.69 -32.19 1.35
CA PRO A 796 1.98 -32.59 0.84
C PRO A 796 2.55 -31.47 -0.03
N ILE A 797 3.59 -30.81 0.47
CA ILE A 797 4.32 -29.81 -0.30
C ILE A 797 5.19 -30.55 -1.29
N LYS A 798 4.80 -30.56 -2.57
CA LYS A 798 5.72 -30.97 -3.63
C LYS A 798 6.89 -29.97 -3.66
N ARG A 799 8.05 -30.42 -3.18
CA ARG A 799 9.32 -29.73 -3.45
C ARG A 799 9.75 -30.10 -4.86
N SER A 800 9.52 -29.22 -5.82
CA SER A 800 10.18 -29.28 -7.14
C SER A 800 11.02 -28.02 -7.36
N PHE A 801 12.14 -27.89 -6.64
CA PHE A 801 13.26 -27.11 -7.20
C PHE A 801 13.92 -28.01 -8.25
N ARG A 802 13.39 -27.98 -9.48
CA ARG A 802 14.10 -28.59 -10.62
C ARG A 802 15.13 -27.59 -11.12
N PHE A 803 16.39 -27.99 -11.07
CA PHE A 803 17.40 -27.39 -11.94
C PHE A 803 16.99 -27.68 -13.38
N PHE A 804 16.83 -26.64 -14.20
CA PHE A 804 16.56 -26.82 -15.62
C PHE A 804 17.78 -27.50 -16.25
N GLU A 805 17.59 -28.68 -16.83
CA GLU A 805 18.57 -29.26 -17.75
C GLU A 805 18.78 -28.29 -18.93
N LYS A 806 20.04 -28.09 -19.31
CA LYS A 806 20.48 -27.22 -20.42
C LYS A 806 20.11 -27.79 -21.81
N ASP A 807 18.99 -28.49 -21.93
CA ASP A 807 18.60 -29.13 -23.18
C ASP A 807 17.67 -28.22 -24.00
N GLY A 808 18.28 -27.59 -25.01
CA GLY A 808 17.59 -26.90 -26.12
C GLY A 808 17.61 -25.37 -26.05
N ILE A 809 17.88 -24.75 -27.21
CA ILE A 809 17.65 -23.30 -27.43
C ILE A 809 16.14 -23.07 -27.37
N ARG A 810 15.67 -22.36 -26.34
CA ARG A 810 14.26 -21.97 -26.18
C ARG A 810 14.02 -20.60 -26.79
N LYS A 811 12.82 -20.39 -27.32
CA LYS A 811 12.33 -19.07 -27.74
C LYS A 811 12.15 -18.18 -26.51
N ILE A 812 12.73 -16.98 -26.56
CA ILE A 812 12.72 -16.04 -25.45
C ILE A 812 11.64 -14.98 -25.66
N PHE A 813 10.71 -14.87 -24.71
CA PHE A 813 9.70 -13.82 -24.67
C PHE A 813 10.18 -12.63 -23.83
N ILE A 814 10.21 -11.44 -24.44
CA ILE A 814 10.76 -10.21 -23.86
C ILE A 814 9.62 -9.24 -23.53
N PRO A 815 9.53 -8.72 -22.29
CA PRO A 815 8.52 -7.73 -21.92
C PRO A 815 8.62 -6.44 -22.74
N HIS A 816 7.49 -5.98 -23.25
CA HIS A 816 7.39 -4.68 -23.92
C HIS A 816 7.33 -3.54 -22.90
N MET A 817 8.49 -3.17 -22.34
CA MET A 817 8.58 -1.94 -21.56
C MET A 817 8.44 -0.71 -22.46
N CYS A 818 9.15 -0.70 -23.58
CA CYS A 818 9.18 0.36 -24.59
C CYS A 818 9.81 -0.19 -25.88
N ASP A 819 9.90 0.64 -26.93
CA ASP A 819 10.36 0.24 -28.26
C ASP A 819 11.79 -0.32 -28.31
N HIS A 820 12.62 -0.08 -27.28
CA HIS A 820 13.93 -0.72 -27.12
C HIS A 820 13.84 -2.25 -27.12
N ALA A 821 12.69 -2.83 -26.77
CA ALA A 821 12.47 -4.27 -26.78
C ALA A 821 12.62 -4.88 -28.18
N TYR A 822 12.23 -4.17 -29.26
CA TYR A 822 12.29 -4.71 -30.62
C TYR A 822 13.73 -4.90 -31.14
N PRO A 823 14.60 -3.88 -31.11
CA PRO A 823 15.99 -4.08 -31.54
C PRO A 823 16.78 -4.97 -30.56
N PHE A 824 16.36 -5.04 -29.29
CA PHE A 824 16.93 -5.98 -28.32
C PHE A 824 16.56 -7.45 -28.66
N ALA A 825 15.33 -7.72 -29.10
CA ALA A 825 14.94 -9.03 -29.64
C ALA A 825 15.74 -9.37 -30.91
N SER A 826 15.96 -8.41 -31.81
CA SER A 826 16.84 -8.58 -32.98
C SER A 826 18.27 -8.93 -32.58
N ALA A 827 18.79 -8.42 -31.46
CA ALA A 827 20.11 -8.78 -30.96
C ALA A 827 20.19 -10.25 -30.50
N PHE A 828 19.13 -10.80 -29.89
CA PHE A 828 19.05 -12.24 -29.58
C PHE A 828 19.08 -13.09 -30.86
N LYS A 829 18.30 -12.69 -31.87
CA LYS A 829 18.25 -13.36 -33.18
C LYS A 829 19.60 -13.36 -33.88
N ALA A 830 20.32 -12.23 -33.87
CA ALA A 830 21.68 -12.11 -34.40
C ALA A 830 22.71 -13.04 -33.72
N CYS A 831 22.38 -13.54 -32.52
CA CYS A 831 23.17 -14.48 -31.73
C CYS A 831 22.64 -15.92 -31.80
N GLY A 832 21.69 -16.22 -32.70
CA GLY A 832 21.17 -17.57 -32.93
C GLY A 832 20.11 -18.02 -31.94
N ILE A 833 19.51 -17.09 -31.18
CA ILE A 833 18.42 -17.38 -30.24
C ILE A 833 17.15 -16.72 -30.75
N ASP A 834 16.10 -17.52 -30.94
CA ASP A 834 14.80 -16.98 -31.29
C ASP A 834 14.23 -16.15 -30.14
N ALA A 835 13.70 -14.98 -30.46
CA ALA A 835 13.18 -14.04 -29.48
C ALA A 835 11.98 -13.27 -30.03
N GLU A 836 10.99 -13.07 -29.18
CA GLU A 836 9.76 -12.35 -29.48
C GLU A 836 9.49 -11.31 -28.39
N VAL A 837 9.06 -10.12 -28.81
CA VAL A 837 8.57 -9.10 -27.88
C VAL A 837 7.12 -9.42 -27.57
N MET A 838 6.78 -9.52 -26.28
CA MET A 838 5.40 -9.73 -25.83
C MET A 838 4.51 -8.57 -26.28
N GLU A 839 3.22 -8.84 -26.44
CA GLU A 839 2.24 -7.82 -26.81
C GLU A 839 2.22 -6.64 -25.84
N THR A 840 1.94 -5.45 -26.35
CA THR A 840 1.82 -4.24 -25.54
C THR A 840 0.75 -4.40 -24.46
N SER A 841 1.02 -3.89 -23.26
CA SER A 841 0.07 -3.92 -22.17
C SER A 841 -1.22 -3.15 -22.53
N ASN A 842 -2.36 -3.66 -22.11
CA ASN A 842 -3.68 -3.05 -22.27
C ASN A 842 -4.51 -3.25 -20.98
N GLU A 843 -5.80 -2.87 -21.01
CA GLU A 843 -6.69 -3.05 -19.85
C GLU A 843 -6.81 -4.53 -19.43
N ASP A 844 -6.82 -5.47 -20.37
CA ASP A 844 -6.82 -6.91 -20.06
C ASP A 844 -5.55 -7.35 -19.33
N THR A 845 -4.38 -6.83 -19.72
CA THR A 845 -3.12 -7.05 -19.00
C THR A 845 -3.28 -6.67 -17.53
N VAL A 846 -3.86 -5.50 -17.24
CA VAL A 846 -4.06 -5.02 -15.86
C VAL A 846 -4.98 -5.95 -15.09
N ASN A 847 -6.10 -6.34 -15.71
CA ASN A 847 -7.08 -7.24 -15.10
C ASN A 847 -6.48 -8.61 -14.78
N ILE A 848 -5.73 -9.21 -15.70
CA ILE A 848 -5.05 -10.49 -15.49
C ILE A 848 -4.01 -10.35 -14.37
N GLY A 849 -3.16 -9.32 -14.42
CA GLY A 849 -2.12 -9.10 -13.42
C GLY A 849 -2.68 -8.91 -12.00
N ARG A 850 -3.84 -8.25 -11.86
CA ARG A 850 -4.52 -8.05 -10.57
C ARG A 850 -5.04 -9.33 -9.93
N ARG A 851 -5.37 -10.36 -10.73
CA ARG A 851 -5.83 -11.66 -10.19
C ARG A 851 -4.78 -12.38 -9.35
N PHE A 852 -3.50 -12.13 -9.62
CA PHE A 852 -2.37 -12.78 -8.92
C PHE A 852 -1.67 -11.87 -7.92
N THR A 853 -1.99 -10.58 -7.90
CA THR A 853 -1.33 -9.58 -7.05
C THR A 853 -2.26 -9.14 -5.92
N SER A 854 -1.69 -8.70 -4.79
CA SER A 854 -2.47 -8.21 -3.65
C SER A 854 -2.88 -6.73 -3.78
N GLY A 855 -2.58 -6.10 -4.92
CA GLY A 855 -2.75 -4.67 -5.16
C GLY A 855 -1.76 -3.79 -4.39
N ARG A 856 -0.70 -4.38 -3.82
CA ARG A 856 0.36 -3.69 -3.07
C ARG A 856 1.68 -3.65 -3.83
N GLU A 857 1.84 -4.52 -4.82
CA GLU A 857 2.96 -4.65 -5.71
C GLU A 857 3.07 -3.40 -6.60
N CYS A 858 4.27 -3.10 -7.09
CA CYS A 858 4.44 -1.94 -7.96
C CYS A 858 3.65 -2.15 -9.26
N TYR A 859 3.09 -1.07 -9.83
CA TYR A 859 2.31 -1.16 -11.06
C TYR A 859 3.04 -1.87 -12.24
N PRO A 860 4.35 -1.66 -12.47
CA PRO A 860 5.10 -2.46 -13.45
C PRO A 860 5.11 -3.97 -13.20
N CYS A 861 5.04 -4.42 -11.94
CA CYS A 861 4.93 -5.84 -11.60
C CYS A 861 3.58 -6.40 -12.04
N ILE A 862 2.49 -5.64 -11.84
CA ILE A 862 1.15 -6.02 -12.26
C ILE A 862 1.12 -6.18 -13.79
N LEU A 863 1.64 -5.20 -14.52
CA LEU A 863 1.69 -5.22 -15.98
C LEU A 863 2.51 -6.40 -16.51
N THR A 864 3.75 -6.55 -16.02
CA THR A 864 4.62 -7.63 -16.49
C THR A 864 4.12 -9.02 -16.11
N THR A 865 3.43 -9.18 -14.97
CA THR A 865 2.72 -10.42 -14.62
C THR A 865 1.60 -10.69 -15.62
N GLY A 866 0.76 -9.69 -15.91
CA GLY A 866 -0.32 -9.80 -16.88
C GLY A 866 0.17 -10.17 -18.28
N ASP A 867 1.24 -9.54 -18.76
CA ASP A 867 1.83 -9.81 -20.07
C ASP A 867 2.41 -11.22 -20.17
N MET A 868 3.08 -11.70 -19.10
CA MET A 868 3.59 -13.07 -19.03
C MET A 868 2.47 -14.10 -19.03
N VAL A 869 1.44 -13.90 -18.20
CA VAL A 869 0.31 -14.83 -18.12
C VAL A 869 -0.47 -14.85 -19.43
N ARG A 870 -0.74 -13.69 -20.04
CA ARG A 870 -1.40 -13.61 -21.35
C ARG A 870 -0.60 -14.37 -22.41
N THR A 871 0.71 -14.21 -22.43
CA THR A 871 1.60 -14.92 -23.36
C THR A 871 1.60 -16.44 -23.11
N ALA A 872 1.67 -16.88 -21.85
CA ALA A 872 1.66 -18.29 -21.49
C ALA A 872 0.33 -18.99 -21.80
N MET A 873 -0.76 -18.23 -21.89
CA MET A 873 -2.11 -18.72 -22.19
C MET A 873 -2.46 -18.69 -23.68
N ARG A 874 -1.57 -18.23 -24.57
CA ARG A 874 -1.80 -18.29 -26.02
C ARG A 874 -1.89 -19.74 -26.51
N GLU A 875 -2.74 -19.99 -27.50
CA GLU A 875 -2.91 -21.33 -28.09
C GLU A 875 -1.62 -21.86 -28.73
N ASP A 876 -0.76 -20.97 -29.23
CA ASP A 876 0.51 -21.30 -29.89
C ASP A 876 1.71 -21.38 -28.91
N PHE A 877 1.49 -21.28 -27.59
CA PHE A 877 2.56 -21.30 -26.59
C PHE A 877 3.06 -22.72 -26.27
N ASP A 878 4.25 -23.08 -26.76
CA ASP A 878 4.90 -24.36 -26.44
C ASP A 878 5.75 -24.25 -25.15
N ARG A 879 5.27 -24.84 -24.05
CA ARG A 879 5.94 -24.84 -22.73
C ARG A 879 7.37 -25.39 -22.77
N LYS A 880 7.64 -26.43 -23.57
CA LYS A 880 8.95 -27.08 -23.62
C LYS A 880 9.98 -26.25 -24.40
N ARG A 881 9.51 -25.40 -25.31
CA ARG A 881 10.36 -24.56 -26.18
C ARG A 881 10.35 -23.09 -25.81
N SER A 882 9.67 -22.69 -24.74
CA SER A 882 9.50 -21.28 -24.36
C SER A 882 10.25 -20.94 -23.08
N ALA A 883 10.72 -19.69 -23.00
CA ALA A 883 11.32 -19.09 -21.82
C ALA A 883 10.94 -17.60 -21.74
N PHE A 884 10.82 -17.08 -20.52
CA PHE A 884 10.59 -15.64 -20.31
C PHE A 884 11.90 -14.93 -19.96
N PHE A 885 12.10 -13.72 -20.48
CA PHE A 885 13.17 -12.83 -20.06
C PHE A 885 12.64 -11.80 -19.06
N MET A 886 13.24 -11.72 -17.88
CA MET A 886 12.88 -10.71 -16.88
C MET A 886 14.12 -10.31 -16.09
N PRO A 887 14.80 -9.22 -16.46
CA PRO A 887 15.94 -8.73 -15.71
C PRO A 887 15.59 -8.54 -14.24
N SER A 888 16.57 -8.71 -13.36
CA SER A 888 16.40 -8.55 -11.93
C SER A 888 17.45 -7.60 -11.35
N GLY A 889 17.10 -6.95 -10.24
CA GLY A 889 17.94 -5.97 -9.55
C GLY A 889 18.64 -6.56 -8.33
N GLY A 890 19.90 -6.18 -8.09
CA GLY A 890 20.62 -6.52 -6.85
C GLY A 890 20.43 -5.50 -5.72
N GLY A 891 19.77 -4.38 -5.99
CA GLY A 891 19.54 -3.28 -5.05
C GLY A 891 18.28 -3.44 -4.19
N PRO A 892 18.05 -2.56 -3.20
CA PRO A 892 16.99 -2.68 -2.21
C PRO A 892 15.55 -2.42 -2.74
N CYS A 893 15.40 -2.21 -4.05
CA CYS A 893 14.14 -1.91 -4.73
C CYS A 893 13.36 -3.20 -5.07
N ARG A 894 12.03 -3.16 -4.97
CA ARG A 894 11.12 -4.30 -5.21
C ARG A 894 11.36 -5.03 -6.53
N PHE A 895 11.87 -4.35 -7.55
CA PHE A 895 12.21 -4.93 -8.86
C PHE A 895 13.01 -6.23 -8.76
N GLY A 896 13.97 -6.33 -7.83
CA GLY A 896 14.76 -7.56 -7.65
C GLY A 896 14.01 -8.76 -7.08
N GLN A 897 12.70 -8.65 -6.79
CA GLN A 897 11.84 -9.78 -6.40
C GLN A 897 10.81 -10.15 -7.47
N TYR A 898 10.75 -9.43 -8.60
CA TYR A 898 9.75 -9.67 -9.65
C TYR A 898 9.85 -11.08 -10.21
N ASN A 899 11.06 -11.53 -10.55
CA ASN A 899 11.27 -12.87 -11.10
C ASN A 899 10.82 -13.99 -10.15
N ARG A 900 11.06 -13.85 -8.85
CA ARG A 900 10.61 -14.82 -7.83
C ARG A 900 9.10 -14.83 -7.69
N PHE A 901 8.47 -13.66 -7.79
CA PHE A 901 7.02 -13.54 -7.80
C PHE A 901 6.42 -14.14 -9.07
N HIS A 902 6.91 -13.78 -10.26
CA HIS A 902 6.47 -14.38 -11.52
C HIS A 902 6.66 -15.90 -11.54
N ARG A 903 7.75 -16.42 -10.95
CA ARG A 903 7.96 -17.86 -10.78
C ARG A 903 6.85 -18.49 -9.92
N LEU A 904 6.48 -17.85 -8.81
CA LEU A 904 5.38 -18.29 -7.97
C LEU A 904 4.05 -18.34 -8.75
N VAL A 905 3.74 -17.30 -9.54
CA VAL A 905 2.53 -17.26 -10.38
C VAL A 905 2.53 -18.35 -11.46
N LEU A 906 3.65 -18.55 -12.16
CA LEU A 906 3.75 -19.60 -13.18
C LEU A 906 3.66 -21.01 -12.58
N ASP A 907 4.20 -21.23 -11.37
CA ASP A 907 4.06 -22.51 -10.65
C ASP A 907 2.58 -22.78 -10.33
N GLU A 908 1.85 -21.79 -9.82
CA GLU A 908 0.43 -21.90 -9.50
C GLU A 908 -0.43 -22.19 -10.73
N LEU A 909 -0.03 -21.69 -11.90
CA LEU A 909 -0.67 -21.96 -13.19
C LEU A 909 -0.22 -23.28 -13.86
N GLY A 910 0.67 -24.05 -13.22
CA GLY A 910 1.16 -25.33 -13.72
C GLY A 910 2.19 -25.23 -14.84
N PHE A 911 2.89 -24.10 -14.97
CA PHE A 911 4.00 -23.86 -15.90
C PHE A 911 5.37 -23.99 -15.21
N GLU A 912 5.53 -24.97 -14.31
CA GLU A 912 6.77 -25.25 -13.56
C GLU A 912 7.98 -25.49 -14.49
N ASP A 913 7.75 -25.93 -15.73
CA ASP A 913 8.75 -26.31 -16.73
C ASP A 913 9.20 -25.17 -17.67
N VAL A 914 8.63 -23.97 -17.53
CA VAL A 914 8.98 -22.78 -18.31
C VAL A 914 9.96 -21.90 -17.53
N PRO A 915 11.23 -21.73 -17.94
CA PRO A 915 12.20 -20.93 -17.20
C PRO A 915 11.97 -19.43 -17.33
N ILE A 916 12.40 -18.67 -16.31
CA ILE A 916 12.51 -17.21 -16.34
C ILE A 916 14.01 -16.85 -16.30
N TYR A 917 14.56 -16.45 -17.43
CA TYR A 917 15.94 -15.94 -17.51
C TYR A 917 16.01 -14.56 -16.89
N SER A 918 16.66 -14.50 -15.71
CA SER A 918 16.65 -13.32 -14.85
C SER A 918 18.05 -12.82 -14.54
N PRO A 919 18.73 -12.16 -15.50
CA PRO A 919 20.06 -11.64 -15.25
C PRO A 919 20.05 -10.66 -14.09
N ASN A 920 20.90 -10.91 -13.08
CA ASN A 920 21.16 -10.02 -11.95
C ASN A 920 22.39 -9.14 -12.21
N GLN A 921 22.50 -8.03 -11.48
CA GLN A 921 23.64 -7.09 -11.53
C GLN A 921 25.00 -7.71 -11.12
N ASP A 922 24.99 -8.88 -10.48
CA ASP A 922 26.18 -9.61 -10.05
C ASP A 922 26.50 -10.75 -11.01
N HIS A 923 27.44 -10.53 -11.94
CA HIS A 923 28.24 -11.47 -12.77
C HIS A 923 27.57 -12.69 -13.45
N ARG A 924 26.36 -13.10 -13.10
CA ARG A 924 25.64 -14.29 -13.56
C ARG A 924 24.86 -14.08 -14.86
N PHE A 925 24.85 -12.86 -15.40
CA PHE A 925 24.40 -12.61 -16.78
C PHE A 925 25.07 -13.58 -17.77
N TYR A 926 26.34 -13.94 -17.53
CA TYR A 926 27.19 -14.69 -18.46
C TYR A 926 27.28 -16.20 -18.17
N GLU A 927 27.00 -16.64 -16.94
CA GLU A 927 27.11 -18.06 -16.56
C GLU A 927 25.81 -18.84 -16.81
N GLU A 928 24.65 -18.21 -16.57
CA GLU A 928 23.34 -18.84 -16.82
C GLU A 928 22.96 -18.79 -18.31
N ILE A 929 23.48 -17.80 -19.04
CA ILE A 929 23.36 -17.68 -20.50
C ILE A 929 24.72 -18.01 -21.13
N GLY A 930 25.15 -19.26 -21.00
CA GLY A 930 26.38 -19.78 -21.62
C GLY A 930 26.36 -19.86 -23.16
N ILE A 931 25.54 -19.06 -23.84
CA ILE A 931 25.27 -19.15 -25.29
C ILE A 931 25.57 -17.85 -26.05
N ILE A 932 25.59 -16.66 -25.40
CA ILE A 932 25.34 -15.40 -26.13
C ILE A 932 26.60 -14.53 -26.45
N GLY A 933 27.73 -14.73 -25.76
CA GLY A 933 29.04 -14.12 -26.11
C GLY A 933 29.15 -12.58 -26.05
N GLU A 934 30.34 -12.03 -26.32
CA GLU A 934 30.61 -10.57 -26.37
C GLU A 934 29.81 -9.85 -27.49
N LYS A 935 29.45 -10.59 -28.54
CA LYS A 935 28.70 -10.06 -29.70
C LYS A 935 27.37 -9.43 -29.28
N PHE A 936 26.60 -10.08 -28.41
CA PHE A 936 25.31 -9.57 -27.95
C PHE A 936 25.42 -8.31 -27.12
N LYS A 937 26.42 -8.20 -26.23
CA LYS A 937 26.58 -6.99 -25.40
C LYS A 937 26.71 -5.76 -26.27
N ARG A 938 27.50 -5.88 -27.33
CA ARG A 938 27.76 -4.79 -28.27
C ARG A 938 26.52 -4.49 -29.12
N LEU A 939 25.82 -5.51 -29.63
CA LEU A 939 24.57 -5.34 -30.39
C LEU A 939 23.44 -4.75 -29.53
N GLY A 940 23.26 -5.25 -28.31
CA GLY A 940 22.29 -4.75 -27.35
C GLY A 940 22.58 -3.32 -26.90
N TRP A 941 23.86 -2.94 -26.74
CA TRP A 941 24.22 -1.55 -26.47
C TRP A 941 23.87 -0.63 -27.65
N LYS A 942 24.23 -1.02 -28.88
CA LYS A 942 23.85 -0.30 -30.10
C LYS A 942 22.32 -0.16 -30.25
N ALA A 943 21.57 -1.22 -29.93
CA ALA A 943 20.10 -1.19 -29.86
C ALA A 943 19.61 -0.10 -28.90
N ILE A 944 20.13 -0.08 -27.67
CA ILE A 944 19.65 0.87 -26.66
C ILE A 944 19.97 2.32 -27.05
N VAL A 945 21.22 2.61 -27.44
CA VAL A 945 21.65 3.96 -27.79
C VAL A 945 20.91 4.49 -29.01
N SER A 946 20.68 3.67 -30.04
CA SER A 946 20.02 4.11 -31.28
C SER A 946 18.57 4.53 -31.03
N VAL A 947 17.83 3.73 -30.26
CA VAL A 947 16.44 4.06 -29.90
C VAL A 947 16.40 5.30 -29.01
N ASP A 948 17.30 5.45 -28.02
CA ASP A 948 17.35 6.66 -27.20
C ASP A 948 17.58 7.94 -28.05
N LEU A 949 18.48 7.89 -29.04
CA LEU A 949 18.73 9.02 -29.95
C LEU A 949 17.54 9.31 -30.86
N MET A 950 16.92 8.28 -31.43
CA MET A 950 15.72 8.41 -32.26
C MET A 950 14.53 8.97 -31.46
N THR A 951 14.34 8.53 -30.22
CA THR A 951 13.28 9.02 -29.32
C THR A 951 13.48 10.50 -28.98
N LYS A 952 14.72 10.97 -28.81
CA LYS A 952 15.00 12.40 -28.65
C LYS A 952 14.60 13.21 -29.87
N MET A 953 14.88 12.73 -31.09
CA MET A 953 14.43 13.39 -32.33
C MET A 953 12.91 13.39 -32.46
N LEU A 954 12.27 12.24 -32.15
CA LEU A 954 10.81 12.11 -32.14
C LEU A 954 10.17 13.20 -31.25
N HIS A 955 10.64 13.35 -30.01
CA HIS A 955 10.08 14.33 -29.08
C HIS A 955 10.41 15.79 -29.42
N ASP A 956 11.48 16.08 -30.17
CA ASP A 956 11.84 17.45 -30.57
C ASP A 956 11.11 17.90 -31.85
N ILE A 957 10.81 16.97 -32.76
CA ILE A 957 10.21 17.23 -34.07
C ILE A 957 8.68 17.11 -34.00
N ARG A 958 8.15 16.03 -33.41
CA ARG A 958 6.71 15.71 -33.40
C ARG A 958 5.82 16.84 -32.87
N PRO A 959 6.17 17.53 -31.77
CA PRO A 959 5.31 18.62 -31.28
C PRO A 959 5.21 19.77 -32.29
N ARG A 960 6.22 19.92 -33.15
CA ARG A 960 6.34 21.01 -34.12
C ARG A 960 5.91 20.59 -35.53
N GLU A 961 5.48 19.35 -35.76
CA GLU A 961 5.17 18.86 -37.10
C GLU A 961 3.99 19.62 -37.73
N ILE A 962 4.08 19.90 -39.03
CA ILE A 962 3.00 20.59 -39.76
C ILE A 962 1.83 19.64 -40.02
N TYR A 963 2.14 18.38 -40.38
CA TYR A 963 1.17 17.34 -40.69
C TYR A 963 1.19 16.26 -39.58
N PRO A 964 0.17 16.24 -38.70
CA PRO A 964 0.13 15.32 -37.57
C PRO A 964 0.33 13.85 -37.98
N GLY A 965 1.17 13.13 -37.23
CA GLY A 965 1.46 11.71 -37.43
C GLY A 965 2.62 11.40 -38.39
N THR A 966 3.19 12.40 -39.07
CA THR A 966 4.29 12.20 -40.03
C THR A 966 5.56 11.74 -39.32
N THR A 967 5.92 12.39 -38.22
CA THR A 967 7.13 12.06 -37.44
C THR A 967 7.05 10.65 -36.85
N GLU A 968 5.87 10.24 -36.41
CA GLU A 968 5.59 8.92 -35.85
C GLU A 968 5.78 7.81 -36.91
N LYS A 969 5.31 8.06 -38.14
CA LYS A 969 5.52 7.13 -39.27
C LYS A 969 7.01 6.97 -39.57
N VAL A 970 7.75 8.08 -39.67
CA VAL A 970 9.21 8.07 -39.88
C VAL A 970 9.92 7.29 -38.77
N TYR A 971 9.51 7.47 -37.51
CA TYR A 971 10.08 6.74 -36.38
C TYR A 971 9.87 5.22 -36.50
N ARG A 972 8.65 4.76 -36.82
CA ARG A 972 8.34 3.32 -36.96
C ARG A 972 9.10 2.66 -38.11
N GLU A 973 9.19 3.34 -39.25
CA GLU A 973 9.99 2.87 -40.40
C GLU A 973 11.48 2.80 -40.04
N SER A 974 11.99 3.81 -39.34
CA SER A 974 13.38 3.86 -38.86
C SER A 974 13.69 2.75 -37.85
N LEU A 975 12.77 2.46 -36.92
CA LEU A 975 12.90 1.39 -35.94
C LEU A 975 13.02 0.04 -36.63
N THR A 976 12.21 -0.19 -37.67
CA THR A 976 12.27 -1.41 -38.48
C THR A 976 13.62 -1.55 -39.20
N LYS A 977 14.18 -0.46 -39.75
CA LYS A 977 15.52 -0.46 -40.36
C LYS A 977 16.61 -0.80 -39.34
N VAL A 978 16.55 -0.20 -38.15
CA VAL A 978 17.48 -0.48 -37.05
C VAL A 978 17.41 -1.95 -36.62
N CYS A 979 16.22 -2.51 -36.42
CA CYS A 979 16.03 -3.93 -36.10
C CYS A 979 16.70 -4.84 -37.13
N ARG A 980 16.48 -4.60 -38.44
CA ARG A 980 17.08 -5.39 -39.53
C ARG A 980 18.60 -5.30 -39.56
N SER A 981 19.16 -4.11 -39.34
CA SER A 981 20.61 -3.93 -39.29
C SER A 981 21.22 -4.68 -38.10
N ILE A 982 20.60 -4.62 -36.91
CA ILE A 982 21.07 -5.35 -35.72
C ILE A 982 20.99 -6.86 -35.91
N GLU A 983 19.91 -7.36 -36.49
CA GLU A 983 19.73 -8.79 -36.80
C GLU A 983 20.83 -9.32 -37.75
N ARG A 984 21.29 -8.48 -38.69
CA ARG A 984 22.42 -8.75 -39.60
C ARG A 984 23.81 -8.55 -38.95
N GLY A 985 23.87 -8.21 -37.66
CA GLY A 985 25.12 -8.01 -36.93
C GLY A 985 25.66 -6.57 -36.91
N ALA A 986 24.84 -5.58 -37.31
CA ALA A 986 25.14 -4.15 -37.24
C ALA A 986 26.42 -3.72 -37.99
N THR A 987 26.65 -4.29 -39.17
CA THR A 987 27.78 -3.97 -40.07
C THR A 987 27.56 -2.68 -40.85
N ASP A 988 26.33 -2.41 -41.27
CA ASP A 988 25.85 -1.22 -41.99
C ASP A 988 25.27 -0.14 -41.07
N PHE A 989 25.46 -0.29 -39.75
CA PHE A 989 24.68 0.41 -38.73
C PHE A 989 24.77 1.95 -38.79
N LEU A 990 25.97 2.50 -39.01
CA LEU A 990 26.15 3.96 -39.08
C LEU A 990 25.50 4.57 -40.31
N ASP A 991 25.49 3.86 -41.44
CA ASP A 991 24.85 4.34 -42.66
C ASP A 991 23.33 4.29 -42.52
N VAL A 992 22.79 3.24 -41.89
CA VAL A 992 21.38 3.17 -41.50
C VAL A 992 21.01 4.32 -40.57
N LEU A 993 21.83 4.66 -39.58
CA LEU A 993 21.55 5.80 -38.69
C LEU A 993 21.57 7.15 -39.43
N LYS A 994 22.49 7.37 -40.37
CA LYS A 994 22.48 8.56 -41.24
C LYS A 994 21.19 8.65 -42.04
N GLU A 995 20.71 7.53 -42.59
CA GLU A 995 19.41 7.50 -43.27
C GLU A 995 18.27 7.88 -42.34
N VAL A 996 18.26 7.40 -41.08
CA VAL A 996 17.17 7.80 -40.16
C VAL A 996 17.23 9.28 -39.82
N VAL A 997 18.42 9.84 -39.57
CA VAL A 997 18.58 11.28 -39.33
C VAL A 997 18.04 12.08 -40.52
N ASN A 998 18.41 11.72 -41.75
CA ASN A 998 17.90 12.37 -42.96
C ASN A 998 16.37 12.26 -43.09
N ALA A 999 15.79 11.11 -42.73
CA ALA A 999 14.35 10.92 -42.75
C ALA A 999 13.62 11.83 -41.74
N PHE A 1000 14.15 11.96 -40.52
CA PHE A 1000 13.59 12.90 -39.53
C PHE A 1000 13.71 14.36 -40.00
N LEU A 1001 14.84 14.76 -40.57
CA LEU A 1001 15.06 16.11 -41.08
C LEU A 1001 14.16 16.48 -42.27
N SER A 1002 13.61 15.48 -42.98
CA SER A 1002 12.68 15.71 -44.07
C SER A 1002 11.26 16.09 -43.61
N VAL A 1003 10.95 15.93 -42.31
CA VAL A 1003 9.63 16.24 -41.76
C VAL A 1003 9.43 17.78 -41.69
N PRO A 1004 8.39 18.33 -42.32
CA PRO A 1004 8.12 19.77 -42.23
C PRO A 1004 7.69 20.17 -40.80
N VAL A 1005 8.38 21.16 -40.22
CA VAL A 1005 8.13 21.65 -38.86
C VAL A 1005 7.86 23.17 -38.79
N ARG A 1006 7.08 23.59 -37.79
CA ARG A 1006 6.84 24.99 -37.44
C ARG A 1006 8.05 25.57 -36.70
N LYS A 1007 8.45 26.80 -37.05
CA LYS A 1007 9.57 27.53 -36.43
C LYS A 1007 9.11 28.36 -35.22
N GLU A 1008 8.61 27.69 -34.19
CA GLU A 1008 8.19 28.33 -32.93
C GLU A 1008 8.96 27.79 -31.73
N GLU A 1009 9.31 28.68 -30.79
CA GLU A 1009 9.88 28.27 -29.51
C GLU A 1009 8.76 27.77 -28.59
N ARG A 1010 8.98 26.60 -27.98
CA ARG A 1010 8.03 25.98 -27.05
C ARG A 1010 8.70 25.72 -25.70
N PRO A 1011 7.95 25.78 -24.58
CA PRO A 1011 8.48 25.43 -23.27
C PRO A 1011 8.90 23.96 -23.24
N ILE A 1012 10.05 23.69 -22.62
CA ILE A 1012 10.61 22.35 -22.48
C ILE A 1012 10.29 21.80 -21.10
N VAL A 1013 9.77 20.58 -21.04
CA VAL A 1013 9.42 19.86 -19.80
C VAL A 1013 10.29 18.62 -19.66
N GLY A 1014 11.09 18.53 -18.60
CA GLY A 1014 11.87 17.34 -18.30
C GLY A 1014 11.02 16.27 -17.61
N ILE A 1015 11.01 15.04 -18.12
CA ILE A 1015 10.35 13.89 -17.51
C ILE A 1015 11.41 12.96 -16.92
N VAL A 1016 11.35 12.80 -15.60
CA VAL A 1016 12.19 11.92 -14.79
C VAL A 1016 11.31 10.98 -13.97
N GLY A 1017 11.92 10.07 -13.22
CA GLY A 1017 11.22 9.16 -12.31
C GLY A 1017 11.50 7.71 -12.65
N GLU A 1018 10.55 6.84 -12.35
CA GLU A 1018 10.71 5.39 -12.45
C GLU A 1018 10.79 4.91 -13.91
N ILE A 1019 11.82 4.11 -14.22
CA ILE A 1019 12.23 3.77 -15.59
C ILE A 1019 11.13 3.08 -16.39
N TYR A 1020 10.36 2.19 -15.79
CA TYR A 1020 9.28 1.51 -16.49
C TYR A 1020 8.14 2.50 -16.75
N ILE A 1021 7.69 3.23 -15.72
CA ILE A 1021 6.57 4.16 -15.86
C ILE A 1021 6.89 5.30 -16.83
N ARG A 1022 8.09 5.89 -16.75
CA ARG A 1022 8.43 7.03 -17.62
C ARG A 1022 8.59 6.63 -19.10
N GLN A 1023 8.87 5.36 -19.39
CA GLN A 1023 9.09 4.85 -20.75
C GLN A 1023 7.85 4.19 -21.36
N ASN A 1024 6.96 3.63 -20.55
CA ASN A 1024 5.81 2.85 -21.05
C ASN A 1024 4.55 3.73 -21.17
N ALA A 1025 4.15 4.03 -22.41
CA ALA A 1025 3.03 4.91 -22.74
C ALA A 1025 1.70 4.48 -22.10
N PHE A 1026 1.39 3.18 -22.08
CA PHE A 1026 0.19 2.66 -21.43
C PHE A 1026 0.21 2.94 -19.92
N SER A 1027 1.32 2.63 -19.26
CA SER A 1027 1.45 2.75 -17.81
C SER A 1027 1.38 4.19 -17.29
N ASN A 1028 1.80 5.16 -18.11
CA ASN A 1028 1.79 6.58 -17.76
C ASN A 1028 0.66 7.38 -18.41
N SER A 1029 -0.35 6.69 -18.96
CA SER A 1029 -1.50 7.29 -19.62
C SER A 1029 -1.11 8.29 -20.73
N ASP A 1030 -0.03 7.98 -21.44
CA ASP A 1030 0.56 8.76 -22.53
C ASP A 1030 0.90 10.21 -22.14
N ILE A 1031 1.57 10.36 -21.00
CA ILE A 1031 1.91 11.69 -20.45
C ILE A 1031 2.70 12.57 -21.41
N ILE A 1032 3.51 11.96 -22.28
CA ILE A 1032 4.32 12.68 -23.27
C ILE A 1032 3.39 13.40 -24.24
N ARG A 1033 2.42 12.67 -24.85
CA ARG A 1033 1.44 13.26 -25.77
C ARG A 1033 0.62 14.36 -25.10
N ARG A 1034 0.19 14.16 -23.86
CA ARG A 1034 -0.58 15.18 -23.11
C ARG A 1034 0.21 16.48 -22.91
N VAL A 1035 1.51 16.41 -22.67
CA VAL A 1035 2.37 17.61 -22.59
C VAL A 1035 2.51 18.27 -23.96
N GLU A 1036 2.65 17.49 -25.03
CA GLU A 1036 2.76 17.99 -26.41
C GLU A 1036 1.47 18.70 -26.87
N GLU A 1037 0.30 18.13 -26.56
CA GLU A 1037 -1.03 18.70 -26.81
C GLU A 1037 -1.23 20.06 -26.13
N GLN A 1038 -0.61 20.27 -24.97
CA GLN A 1038 -0.62 21.54 -24.24
C GLN A 1038 0.44 22.55 -24.75
N GLY A 1039 1.14 22.22 -25.83
CA GLY A 1039 2.14 23.07 -26.48
C GLY A 1039 3.55 22.95 -25.91
N GLY A 1040 3.84 21.89 -25.13
CA GLY A 1040 5.18 21.60 -24.60
C GLY A 1040 6.05 20.75 -25.53
N VAL A 1041 7.36 20.71 -25.22
CA VAL A 1041 8.33 19.75 -25.78
C VAL A 1041 8.91 18.93 -24.63
N VAL A 1042 9.02 17.61 -24.80
CA VAL A 1042 9.41 16.70 -23.72
C VAL A 1042 10.89 16.35 -23.78
N TRP A 1043 11.56 16.48 -22.63
CA TRP A 1043 12.89 15.97 -22.35
C TRP A 1043 12.86 14.71 -21.48
N LEU A 1044 13.00 13.53 -22.08
CA LEU A 1044 12.90 12.25 -21.37
C LEU A 1044 14.27 11.72 -20.92
N ALA A 1045 14.38 11.27 -19.67
CA ALA A 1045 15.59 10.62 -19.17
C ALA A 1045 15.84 9.26 -19.87
N PRO A 1046 16.98 9.08 -20.57
CA PRO A 1046 17.23 7.92 -21.44
C PRO A 1046 17.47 6.62 -20.67
N ILE A 1047 17.43 5.48 -21.37
CA ILE A 1047 17.76 4.16 -20.79
C ILE A 1047 19.28 3.98 -20.66
N THR A 1048 20.07 4.58 -21.54
CA THR A 1048 21.56 4.56 -21.47
C THR A 1048 22.10 5.04 -20.12
N GLU A 1049 21.43 5.99 -19.46
CA GLU A 1049 21.78 6.48 -18.12
C GLU A 1049 21.79 5.34 -17.10
N TRP A 1050 20.76 4.49 -17.10
CA TRP A 1050 20.61 3.40 -16.15
C TRP A 1050 21.67 2.31 -16.35
N VAL A 1051 21.93 1.93 -17.61
CA VAL A 1051 22.97 0.94 -17.94
C VAL A 1051 24.36 1.46 -17.55
N SER A 1052 24.65 2.73 -17.84
CA SER A 1052 25.89 3.39 -17.44
C SER A 1052 26.04 3.45 -15.92
N TYR A 1053 24.94 3.68 -15.20
CA TYR A 1053 24.91 3.66 -13.74
C TYR A 1053 25.22 2.28 -13.17
N ILE A 1054 24.64 1.22 -13.74
CA ILE A 1054 24.95 -0.17 -13.35
C ILE A 1054 26.44 -0.45 -13.53
N ASN A 1055 27.02 -0.08 -14.67
CA ASN A 1055 28.46 -0.24 -14.92
C ASN A 1055 29.30 0.52 -13.88
N TYR A 1056 28.91 1.75 -13.56
CA TYR A 1056 29.60 2.57 -12.55
C TYR A 1056 29.56 1.91 -11.16
N MET A 1057 28.40 1.43 -10.74
CA MET A 1057 28.23 0.72 -9.46
C MET A 1057 28.96 -0.62 -9.44
N GLY A 1058 28.94 -1.36 -10.55
CA GLY A 1058 29.71 -2.59 -10.76
C GLY A 1058 31.21 -2.38 -10.56
N LYS A 1059 31.79 -1.32 -11.14
CA LYS A 1059 33.21 -0.95 -10.92
C LYS A 1059 33.50 -0.68 -9.45
N LYS A 1060 32.66 0.11 -8.76
CA LYS A 1060 32.83 0.38 -7.32
C LYS A 1060 32.77 -0.90 -6.50
N LYS A 1061 31.86 -1.82 -6.84
CA LYS A 1061 31.75 -3.13 -6.18
C LYS A 1061 32.98 -4.00 -6.45
N ALA A 1062 33.47 -4.09 -7.69
CA ALA A 1062 34.66 -4.87 -8.04
C ALA A 1062 35.93 -4.34 -7.34
N LEU A 1063 36.12 -3.02 -7.28
CA LEU A 1063 37.20 -2.39 -6.53
C LEU A 1063 37.12 -2.70 -5.03
N ARG A 1064 35.92 -2.64 -4.45
CA ARG A 1064 35.66 -2.94 -3.04
C ARG A 1064 35.94 -4.42 -2.71
N LEU A 1065 35.53 -5.34 -3.58
CA LEU A 1065 35.73 -6.79 -3.43
C LEU A 1065 37.11 -7.26 -3.90
N ARG A 1066 37.97 -6.36 -4.39
CA ARG A 1066 39.31 -6.64 -4.94
C ARG A 1066 39.29 -7.69 -6.06
N THR A 1067 38.24 -7.72 -6.87
CA THR A 1067 38.10 -8.63 -8.02
C THR A 1067 38.63 -7.97 -9.31
N TYR A 1068 39.95 -8.00 -9.50
CA TYR A 1068 40.63 -7.27 -10.59
C TYR A 1068 40.29 -7.78 -12.00
N SER A 1069 40.05 -9.08 -12.17
CA SER A 1069 39.60 -9.64 -13.46
C SER A 1069 38.25 -9.06 -13.90
N ASN A 1070 37.29 -9.03 -12.97
CA ASN A 1070 35.96 -8.46 -13.19
C ASN A 1070 36.04 -6.96 -13.46
N LEU A 1071 36.91 -6.24 -12.74
CA LEU A 1071 37.15 -4.82 -12.98
C LEU A 1071 37.68 -4.57 -14.40
N PHE A 1072 38.65 -5.37 -14.88
CA PHE A 1072 39.18 -5.25 -16.23
C PHE A 1072 38.10 -5.47 -17.30
N THR A 1073 37.27 -6.50 -17.15
CA THR A 1073 36.15 -6.77 -18.06
C THR A 1073 35.16 -5.61 -18.13
N ILE A 1074 34.82 -5.01 -16.98
CA ILE A 1074 33.89 -3.87 -16.93
C ILE A 1074 34.53 -2.63 -17.59
N LEU A 1075 35.82 -2.38 -17.35
CA LEU A 1075 36.53 -1.25 -17.97
C LEU A 1075 36.61 -1.39 -19.50
N LEU A 1076 36.88 -2.60 -20.00
CA LEU A 1076 36.90 -2.88 -21.42
C LEU A 1076 35.51 -2.71 -22.05
N THR A 1077 34.47 -3.21 -21.37
CA THR A 1077 33.07 -3.05 -21.79
C THR A 1077 32.70 -1.56 -21.87
N GLU A 1078 33.01 -0.78 -20.83
CA GLU A 1078 32.72 0.65 -20.79
C GLU A 1078 33.48 1.43 -21.88
N TYR A 1079 34.72 1.04 -22.18
CA TYR A 1079 35.49 1.66 -23.27
C TYR A 1079 34.79 1.49 -24.62
N PHE A 1080 34.40 0.26 -24.97
CA PHE A 1080 33.68 0.00 -26.22
C PHE A 1080 32.29 0.64 -26.23
N GLN A 1081 31.57 0.61 -25.11
CA GLN A 1081 30.26 1.26 -24.99
C GLN A 1081 30.35 2.77 -25.24
N LYS A 1082 31.30 3.47 -24.60
CA LYS A 1082 31.52 4.91 -24.83
C LYS A 1082 31.97 5.21 -26.25
N LYS A 1083 32.80 4.34 -26.84
CA LYS A 1083 33.23 4.50 -28.23
C LYS A 1083 32.04 4.43 -29.18
N ASP A 1084 31.26 3.35 -29.09
CA ASP A 1084 30.08 3.13 -29.95
C ASP A 1084 29.02 4.23 -29.70
N GLU A 1085 28.80 4.64 -28.44
CA GLU A 1085 27.89 5.73 -28.06
C GLU A 1085 28.32 7.06 -28.69
N HIS A 1086 29.57 7.49 -28.51
CA HIS A 1086 30.06 8.74 -29.11
C HIS A 1086 30.04 8.72 -30.64
N GLU A 1087 30.30 7.58 -31.27
CA GLU A 1087 30.25 7.45 -32.73
C GLU A 1087 28.83 7.65 -33.26
N MET A 1088 27.83 7.12 -32.56
CA MET A 1088 26.42 7.32 -32.87
C MET A 1088 25.95 8.74 -32.53
N GLU A 1089 26.26 9.26 -31.34
CA GLU A 1089 25.85 10.60 -30.90
C GLU A 1089 26.29 11.69 -31.87
N ARG A 1090 27.50 11.60 -32.45
CA ARG A 1090 28.02 12.57 -33.43
C ARG A 1090 27.11 12.77 -34.64
N LEU A 1091 26.34 11.74 -35.04
CA LEU A 1091 25.41 11.85 -36.17
C LEU A 1091 24.15 12.65 -35.82
N PHE A 1092 23.81 12.72 -34.53
CA PHE A 1092 22.57 13.31 -34.05
C PHE A 1092 22.78 14.65 -33.31
N GLU A 1093 23.97 14.90 -32.78
CA GLU A 1093 24.28 16.01 -31.86
C GLU A 1093 23.91 17.39 -32.40
N GLU A 1094 24.10 17.63 -33.70
CA GLU A 1094 23.76 18.90 -34.35
C GLU A 1094 22.25 19.14 -34.47
N TYR A 1095 21.44 18.08 -34.34
CA TYR A 1095 20.01 18.08 -34.66
C TYR A 1095 19.11 17.85 -33.44
N ILE A 1096 19.65 17.56 -32.27
CA ILE A 1096 18.89 17.29 -31.04
C ILE A 1096 19.09 18.42 -30.02
N SER A 1097 18.00 19.05 -29.60
CA SER A 1097 18.01 20.16 -28.62
C SER A 1097 18.49 19.77 -27.20
N TYR A 1098 18.54 18.49 -26.84
CA TYR A 1098 18.96 17.96 -25.52
C TYR A 1098 20.46 18.14 -25.21
N GLY A 1099 21.30 18.25 -26.25
CA GLY A 1099 22.75 18.12 -26.13
C GLY A 1099 23.22 16.73 -25.66
N ARG A 1100 24.52 16.60 -25.37
CA ARG A 1100 25.12 15.33 -24.89
C ARG A 1100 24.62 14.92 -23.50
N GLU A 1101 24.58 13.60 -23.28
CA GLU A 1101 24.28 13.07 -21.95
C GLU A 1101 25.46 13.29 -20.97
N PRO A 1102 25.19 13.72 -19.73
CA PRO A 1102 26.23 13.86 -18.73
C PRO A 1102 26.74 12.49 -18.28
N SER A 1103 28.01 12.43 -17.90
CA SER A 1103 28.54 11.22 -17.25
C SER A 1103 27.79 10.93 -15.93
N VAL A 1104 27.65 9.66 -15.59
CA VAL A 1104 27.03 9.22 -14.31
C VAL A 1104 27.69 9.90 -13.10
N LYS A 1105 29.01 10.09 -13.12
CA LYS A 1105 29.73 10.79 -12.04
C LYS A 1105 29.24 12.23 -11.86
N SER A 1106 28.90 12.91 -12.96
CA SER A 1106 28.31 14.25 -12.93
C SER A 1106 26.91 14.22 -12.32
N ILE A 1107 26.04 13.29 -12.75
CA ILE A 1107 24.69 13.09 -12.20
C ILE A 1107 24.73 12.83 -10.69
N LEU A 1108 25.59 11.92 -10.22
CA LEU A 1108 25.73 11.63 -8.79
C LEU A 1108 26.27 12.84 -8.01
N LYS A 1109 27.17 13.63 -8.60
CA LYS A 1109 27.66 14.86 -7.97
C LYS A 1109 26.54 15.88 -7.81
N LYS A 1110 25.68 16.05 -8.83
CA LYS A 1110 24.51 16.94 -8.79
C LYS A 1110 23.50 16.50 -7.72
N ALA A 1111 23.31 15.19 -7.54
CA ALA A 1111 22.41 14.66 -6.52
C ALA A 1111 22.96 14.71 -5.07
N SER A 1112 24.29 14.69 -4.90
CA SER A 1112 24.95 14.55 -3.59
C SER A 1112 24.56 15.56 -2.48
N PRO A 1113 24.17 16.82 -2.77
CA PRO A 1113 23.70 17.74 -1.72
C PRO A 1113 22.38 17.30 -1.08
N TYR A 1114 21.57 16.54 -1.80
CA TYR A 1114 20.21 16.14 -1.40
C TYR A 1114 20.16 14.69 -0.92
N ILE A 1115 20.87 13.78 -1.59
CA ILE A 1115 20.92 12.36 -1.25
C ILE A 1115 22.32 11.79 -1.46
N HIS A 1116 22.80 11.01 -0.49
CA HIS A 1116 24.13 10.43 -0.56
C HIS A 1116 24.18 9.22 -1.50
N GLU A 1117 25.30 9.02 -2.19
CA GLU A 1117 25.52 7.92 -3.14
C GLU A 1117 25.49 6.50 -2.54
N SER A 1118 25.43 6.40 -1.20
CA SER A 1118 25.24 5.14 -0.48
C SER A 1118 23.85 4.56 -0.67
N PHE A 1119 22.86 5.41 -0.97
CA PHE A 1119 21.54 4.98 -1.37
C PHE A 1119 21.58 4.59 -2.85
N GLU A 1120 21.72 3.28 -3.10
CA GLU A 1120 21.78 2.72 -4.44
C GLU A 1120 20.37 2.59 -5.03
N GLY A 1121 20.24 2.83 -6.34
CA GLY A 1121 18.99 2.71 -7.08
C GLY A 1121 18.63 3.97 -7.86
N GLU A 1122 17.37 4.09 -8.25
CA GLU A 1122 16.93 5.08 -9.21
C GLU A 1122 16.70 6.48 -8.64
N ALA A 1123 16.41 6.61 -7.34
CA ALA A 1123 16.08 7.92 -6.76
C ALA A 1123 17.24 8.92 -6.91
N ILE A 1124 18.49 8.48 -6.75
CA ILE A 1124 19.66 9.35 -6.91
C ILE A 1124 19.86 9.79 -8.36
N LEU A 1125 19.56 8.92 -9.34
CA LEU A 1125 19.57 9.28 -10.76
C LEU A 1125 18.48 10.28 -11.08
N THR A 1126 17.26 10.02 -10.62
CA THR A 1126 16.10 10.90 -10.80
C THR A 1126 16.38 12.32 -10.29
N VAL A 1127 16.94 12.44 -9.08
CA VAL A 1127 17.33 13.73 -8.47
C VAL A 1127 18.42 14.40 -9.28
N GLY A 1128 19.50 13.70 -9.61
CA GLY A 1128 20.62 14.27 -10.36
C GLY A 1128 20.26 14.67 -11.79
N LYS A 1129 19.39 13.89 -12.45
CA LYS A 1129 18.92 14.14 -13.81
C LYS A 1129 17.93 15.31 -13.88
N ALA A 1130 17.07 15.48 -12.87
CA ALA A 1130 16.23 16.67 -12.77
C ALA A 1130 17.08 17.95 -12.67
N ILE A 1131 18.13 17.95 -11.84
CA ILE A 1131 19.06 19.07 -11.75
C ILE A 1131 19.80 19.28 -13.07
N ASP A 1132 20.20 18.20 -13.76
CA ASP A 1132 20.79 18.30 -15.10
C ASP A 1132 19.89 18.97 -16.12
N PHE A 1133 18.61 18.61 -16.15
CA PHE A 1133 17.63 19.27 -17.00
C PHE A 1133 17.43 20.74 -16.61
N ILE A 1134 17.37 21.06 -15.33
CA ILE A 1134 17.27 22.45 -14.84
C ILE A 1134 18.46 23.28 -15.29
N ASP A 1135 19.69 22.76 -15.13
CA ASP A 1135 20.92 23.42 -15.56
C ASP A 1135 20.93 23.68 -17.09
N LYS A 1136 20.34 22.78 -17.87
CA LYS A 1136 20.18 22.89 -19.32
C LYS A 1136 19.00 23.78 -19.76
N GLY A 1137 18.23 24.31 -18.82
CA GLY A 1137 17.23 25.35 -19.09
C GLY A 1137 15.80 24.87 -19.31
N VAL A 1138 15.40 23.69 -18.81
CA VAL A 1138 13.98 23.30 -18.84
C VAL A 1138 13.10 24.31 -18.08
N SER A 1139 11.83 24.34 -18.48
CA SER A 1139 10.81 25.23 -17.92
C SER A 1139 9.94 24.56 -16.87
N GLY A 1140 9.98 23.23 -16.77
CA GLY A 1140 9.33 22.45 -15.71
C GLY A 1140 9.85 21.02 -15.64
N ILE A 1141 9.59 20.34 -14.53
CA ILE A 1141 9.91 18.92 -14.33
C ILE A 1141 8.65 18.13 -13.99
N ILE A 1142 8.47 16.98 -14.63
CA ILE A 1142 7.52 15.96 -14.21
C ILE A 1142 8.29 14.76 -13.66
N ASN A 1143 7.94 14.34 -12.45
CA ASN A 1143 8.44 13.12 -11.82
C ASN A 1143 7.33 12.05 -11.87
N ALA A 1144 7.48 11.06 -12.74
CA ALA A 1144 6.51 9.99 -12.96
C ALA A 1144 6.92 8.71 -12.21
N MET A 1145 6.00 8.11 -11.46
CA MET A 1145 6.32 6.94 -10.63
C MET A 1145 5.11 6.04 -10.41
N PRO A 1146 5.29 4.75 -10.05
CA PRO A 1146 4.20 3.92 -9.57
C PRO A 1146 3.68 4.41 -8.22
N PHE A 1147 2.38 4.23 -7.96
CA PHE A 1147 1.81 4.44 -6.62
C PHE A 1147 2.51 3.55 -5.58
N THR A 1148 2.84 4.12 -4.42
CA THR A 1148 3.65 3.50 -3.32
C THR A 1148 5.09 3.10 -3.67
N CYS A 1149 5.62 3.48 -4.84
CA CYS A 1149 7.00 3.17 -5.23
C CYS A 1149 8.01 3.74 -4.22
N MET A 1150 8.86 2.88 -3.61
CA MET A 1150 9.75 3.36 -2.56
C MET A 1150 10.81 4.36 -3.08
N PRO A 1151 11.57 4.07 -4.16
CA PRO A 1151 12.48 5.07 -4.73
C PRO A 1151 11.78 6.33 -5.27
N GLY A 1152 10.59 6.19 -5.88
CA GLY A 1152 9.81 7.31 -6.41
C GLY A 1152 9.28 8.25 -5.31
N THR A 1153 8.82 7.69 -4.18
CA THR A 1153 8.43 8.47 -3.00
C THR A 1153 9.64 9.19 -2.39
N VAL A 1154 10.82 8.56 -2.37
CA VAL A 1154 12.07 9.19 -1.92
C VAL A 1154 12.47 10.36 -2.82
N SER A 1155 12.45 10.18 -4.15
CA SER A 1155 12.75 11.28 -5.08
C SER A 1155 11.71 12.39 -4.96
N SER A 1156 10.42 12.08 -4.83
CA SER A 1156 9.34 13.07 -4.67
C SER A 1156 9.52 13.95 -3.44
N ALA A 1157 9.94 13.37 -2.31
CA ALA A 1157 10.22 14.14 -1.10
C ALA A 1157 11.38 15.12 -1.32
N ILE A 1158 12.40 14.70 -2.06
CA ILE A 1158 13.56 15.53 -2.42
C ILE A 1158 13.21 16.56 -3.50
N MET A 1159 12.30 16.26 -4.43
CA MET A 1159 11.88 17.18 -5.49
C MET A 1159 11.31 18.49 -4.93
N ARG A 1160 10.70 18.45 -3.74
CA ARG A 1160 10.26 19.67 -3.05
C ARG A 1160 11.44 20.58 -2.65
N LEU A 1161 12.55 20.01 -2.21
CA LEU A 1161 13.79 20.77 -1.94
C LEU A 1161 14.37 21.36 -3.23
N ILE A 1162 14.34 20.61 -4.33
CA ILE A 1162 14.76 21.09 -5.64
C ILE A 1162 13.86 22.24 -6.10
N GLN A 1163 12.54 22.10 -5.98
CA GLN A 1163 11.58 23.14 -6.33
C GLN A 1163 11.86 24.44 -5.55
N LYS A 1164 12.09 24.36 -4.23
CA LYS A 1164 12.44 25.52 -3.38
C LYS A 1164 13.78 26.15 -3.80
N ASN A 1165 14.80 25.33 -4.08
CA ASN A 1165 16.16 25.82 -4.34
C ASN A 1165 16.38 26.38 -5.76
N TYR A 1166 15.66 25.87 -6.77
CA TYR A 1166 15.82 26.26 -8.17
C TYR A 1166 14.68 27.11 -8.72
N ASN A 1167 13.58 27.26 -7.99
CA ASN A 1167 12.38 28.00 -8.40
C ASN A 1167 11.86 27.55 -9.79
N VAL A 1168 11.72 26.24 -10.00
CA VAL A 1168 11.20 25.63 -11.23
C VAL A 1168 9.91 24.86 -10.89
N PRO A 1169 8.83 24.96 -11.70
CA PRO A 1169 7.64 24.14 -11.52
C PRO A 1169 7.96 22.64 -11.52
N VAL A 1170 7.50 21.91 -10.50
CA VAL A 1170 7.64 20.45 -10.41
C VAL A 1170 6.28 19.81 -10.19
N LEU A 1171 5.95 18.80 -11.01
CA LEU A 1171 4.74 17.98 -10.87
C LEU A 1171 5.12 16.53 -10.58
N ASN A 1172 4.75 16.03 -9.40
CA ASN A 1172 4.86 14.60 -9.06
C ASN A 1172 3.56 13.87 -9.44
N ILE A 1173 3.64 12.82 -10.26
CA ILE A 1173 2.49 12.01 -10.66
C ILE A 1173 2.74 10.54 -10.32
N ALA A 1174 1.79 9.95 -9.60
CA ALA A 1174 1.78 8.52 -9.28
C ALA A 1174 0.79 7.78 -10.19
N PHE A 1175 1.22 6.65 -10.77
CA PHE A 1175 0.44 5.83 -11.69
C PHE A 1175 0.19 4.43 -11.15
N ASP A 1176 -0.98 3.86 -11.47
CA ASP A 1176 -1.44 2.59 -10.92
C ASP A 1176 -2.51 1.86 -11.77
N GLY A 1177 -2.75 2.34 -12.99
CA GLY A 1177 -3.60 1.67 -13.98
C GLY A 1177 -5.10 1.73 -13.70
N GLN A 1178 -5.61 2.79 -13.08
CA GLN A 1178 -7.07 3.00 -12.97
C GLN A 1178 -7.56 4.33 -13.56
N GLY A 1179 -6.73 5.01 -14.36
CA GLY A 1179 -7.09 6.31 -14.93
C GLY A 1179 -7.27 7.35 -13.82
N LEU A 1180 -6.26 8.16 -13.54
CA LEU A 1180 -6.50 9.31 -12.66
C LEU A 1180 -7.43 10.29 -13.41
N SER A 1181 -8.70 10.33 -13.03
CA SER A 1181 -9.77 11.17 -13.60
C SER A 1181 -9.36 12.65 -13.72
N ASN A 1182 -8.41 13.11 -12.89
CA ASN A 1182 -7.91 14.48 -12.87
C ASN A 1182 -6.46 14.66 -13.38
N ILE A 1183 -5.82 13.68 -14.06
CA ILE A 1183 -4.45 13.90 -14.62
C ILE A 1183 -4.45 15.08 -15.60
N ASN A 1184 -5.44 15.17 -16.49
CA ASN A 1184 -5.48 16.21 -17.52
C ASN A 1184 -5.49 17.60 -16.90
N THR A 1185 -6.41 17.85 -15.98
CA THR A 1185 -6.51 19.14 -15.28
C THR A 1185 -5.23 19.49 -14.52
N ARG A 1186 -4.55 18.49 -13.93
CA ARG A 1186 -3.26 18.71 -13.26
C ARG A 1186 -2.13 19.05 -14.24
N ILE A 1187 -2.09 18.39 -15.41
CA ILE A 1187 -1.13 18.69 -16.47
C ILE A 1187 -1.41 20.07 -17.05
N GLU A 1188 -2.67 20.43 -17.30
CA GLU A 1188 -3.08 21.77 -17.78
C GLU A 1188 -2.64 22.86 -16.82
N ALA A 1189 -2.95 22.73 -15.52
CA ALA A 1189 -2.54 23.68 -14.49
C ALA A 1189 -1.00 23.77 -14.37
N PHE A 1190 -0.30 22.64 -14.46
CA PHE A 1190 1.16 22.62 -14.48
C PHE A 1190 1.72 23.30 -15.73
N MET A 1191 1.16 23.03 -16.91
CA MET A 1191 1.62 23.61 -18.18
C MET A 1191 1.37 25.12 -18.22
N TYR A 1192 0.33 25.62 -17.56
CA TYR A 1192 0.14 27.05 -17.33
C TYR A 1192 1.32 27.65 -16.55
N GLN A 1193 1.70 27.07 -15.41
CA GLN A 1193 2.86 27.53 -14.62
C GLN A 1193 4.17 27.44 -15.41
N VAL A 1194 4.33 26.39 -16.21
CA VAL A 1194 5.51 26.20 -17.08
C VAL A 1194 5.59 27.30 -18.14
N LYS A 1195 4.45 27.70 -18.73
CA LYS A 1195 4.39 28.80 -19.72
C LYS A 1195 4.75 30.14 -19.08
N GLU A 1196 4.20 30.46 -17.91
CA GLU A 1196 4.56 31.68 -17.17
C GLU A 1196 6.06 31.72 -16.84
N HIS A 1197 6.61 30.60 -16.34
CA HIS A 1197 8.04 30.49 -16.03
C HIS A 1197 8.92 30.64 -17.29
N PHE A 1198 8.48 30.07 -18.42
CA PHE A 1198 9.16 30.19 -19.71
C PHE A 1198 9.16 31.64 -20.23
N GLU A 1199 8.02 32.34 -20.16
CA GLU A 1199 7.89 33.73 -20.56
C GLU A 1199 8.73 34.67 -19.69
N ALA A 1200 8.70 34.48 -18.37
CA ALA A 1200 9.54 35.24 -17.44
C ALA A 1200 11.04 35.07 -17.71
N LYS A 1201 11.48 33.84 -18.04
CA LYS A 1201 12.87 33.57 -18.48
C LYS A 1201 13.20 34.27 -19.80
N ARG A 1202 12.28 34.30 -20.77
CA ARG A 1202 12.49 35.01 -22.05
C ARG A 1202 12.58 36.52 -21.85
N ALA A 1203 11.74 37.10 -20.99
CA ALA A 1203 11.81 38.52 -20.66
C ALA A 1203 13.17 38.89 -20.05
N LYS A 1204 13.68 38.08 -19.11
CA LYS A 1204 15.01 38.27 -18.50
C LYS A 1204 16.19 38.07 -19.45
N LYS A 1205 16.05 37.30 -20.53
CA LYS A 1205 17.10 37.14 -21.57
C LYS A 1205 17.11 38.28 -22.59
N LYS A 1206 15.98 38.99 -22.74
CA LYS A 1206 15.83 40.14 -23.65
C LYS A 1206 16.23 41.47 -22.99
N GLN A 1207 16.18 41.54 -21.65
CA GLN A 1207 16.83 42.58 -20.84
C GLN A 1207 18.31 42.25 -20.68
#